data_AF-A0A2P2LR28-F1
#
_entry.id   AF-A0A2P2LR28-F1
#
_cell.length_a   1.000
_cell.length_b   1.000
_cell.length_c   1.000
_cell.angle_alpha   90.00
_cell.angle_beta   90.00
_cell.angle_gamma   90.00
#
_symmetry.space_group_name_H-M   'P 1'
#
loop_
_entity.id
_entity.type
_entity.pdbx_description
1 polymer ?
#
loop_
_entity_poly.entity_id
_entity_poly.type
_entity_poly.pdbx_seq_one_letter_code
_entity_poly.pdbx_strand_id
1 'polypeptide(L)'
;MASSSSGSSIPAAEAVQVLVSSLADDSPIVGKASMASLKDIASLNPLLVLDCCSAVSRGGRRRFGNMAAVFQVMALAVRALDKQDVDPSFMSKLAKIATTEIISSKEVNADWQRAASGLLVSIGLHLPDLMMEEIFVHLSGPSSALPAMVQILADFASADALQFTPRLKGVLSRVLPILGNMRDAHRPIFANAFKCWCQAVWQYTMDFPSHSPLDADVMSFLNSAFELLLRVWATSRDLKVRTSSVEALCQMVGLVTRSQLKAALPRLVPIILDLYKRDQEISLLATSGLHSLLNASLLSETGPPLLDFEDLTVTLSTLLPVICINTDGKEHSDLSVGLKIYNEVQHCFLTVGCVYPDDLFTFLLNKCRLKEESLTFGALCVLKHLLPRLSEAWHNKRPLLVEVVKSLLDEKNLGVQKALSELIVVMASHCYLVGPSGELFVEYLVRHCALADLDRNDSENFKVTMWASSPTELRAVCEKGLLLITITVPEMEHTLWPFLLKMITPRAYTGAAAIVCRCISELCRHRSFNIDNMLNECKARADIPNPEELFARLLVLVHDPLAREHLATQVLTVLCYLAPLFPKNINLFWQDEVYLYAVIIWFNGICLSGELKSLENVVKHFWYSCNKRQIGAESQIFILLNNSEDQQPGKTKYLATSNFKI
;
A
#
# COMPACT_ATOMS: atom_id res chain seq x y z
N MET A 1 46.89 3.06 45.10
CA MET A 1 47.58 2.84 43.81
C MET A 1 46.72 1.89 43.01
N ALA A 2 46.44 2.27 41.76
CA ALA A 2 45.51 1.59 40.87
C ALA A 2 46.08 0.28 40.32
N SER A 3 45.25 -0.74 40.22
CA SER A 3 45.35 -1.77 39.19
C SER A 3 43.93 -2.24 38.84
N SER A 4 43.24 -1.45 38.03
CA SER A 4 42.07 -1.91 37.28
C SER A 4 42.54 -2.88 36.22
N SER A 5 42.59 -4.17 36.54
CA SER A 5 42.71 -5.22 35.53
C SER A 5 41.36 -5.35 34.83
N SER A 6 41.20 -4.66 33.71
CA SER A 6 40.23 -5.05 32.68
C SER A 6 40.70 -6.38 32.08
N GLY A 7 40.52 -7.47 32.83
CA GLY A 7 40.77 -8.81 32.36
C GLY A 7 39.59 -9.24 31.52
N SER A 8 39.74 -9.24 30.19
CA SER A 8 38.95 -10.11 29.33
C SER A 8 39.31 -11.55 29.73
N SER A 9 38.59 -12.12 30.69
CA SER A 9 38.78 -13.52 31.07
C SER A 9 38.41 -14.38 29.88
N ILE A 10 39.41 -14.94 29.20
CA ILE A 10 39.21 -15.93 28.14
C ILE A 10 38.36 -17.06 28.75
N PRO A 11 37.24 -17.45 28.14
CA PRO A 11 36.41 -18.55 28.63
C PRO A 11 37.27 -19.80 28.83
N ALA A 12 37.20 -20.43 30.00
CA ALA A 12 37.89 -21.70 30.24
C ALA A 12 37.37 -22.76 29.26
N ALA A 13 38.25 -23.45 28.54
CA ALA A 13 37.89 -24.41 27.51
C ALA A 13 36.98 -25.53 28.05
N GLU A 14 37.20 -25.93 29.30
CA GLU A 14 36.40 -26.91 30.03
C GLU A 14 34.96 -26.42 30.24
N ALA A 15 34.77 -25.13 30.53
CA ALA A 15 33.44 -24.54 30.69
C ALA A 15 32.67 -24.53 29.36
N VAL A 16 33.35 -24.19 28.26
CA VAL A 16 32.74 -24.25 26.91
C VAL A 16 32.37 -25.68 26.55
N GLN A 17 33.22 -26.66 26.87
CA GLN A 17 32.93 -28.08 26.61
C GLN A 17 31.72 -28.60 27.41
N VAL A 18 31.56 -28.15 28.66
CA VAL A 18 30.37 -28.46 29.48
C VAL A 18 29.13 -27.87 28.82
N LEU A 19 29.16 -26.60 28.42
CA LEU A 19 28.05 -25.96 27.73
C LEU A 19 27.67 -26.72 26.44
N VAL A 20 28.65 -27.05 25.60
CA VAL A 20 28.41 -27.84 24.37
C VAL A 20 27.75 -29.18 24.70
N SER A 21 28.18 -29.86 25.77
CA SER A 21 27.57 -31.11 26.22
C SER A 21 26.12 -30.92 26.68
N SER A 22 25.83 -29.81 27.39
CA SER A 22 24.49 -29.43 27.83
C SER A 22 23.52 -29.07 26.71
N LEU A 23 23.96 -28.98 25.44
CA LEU A 23 23.03 -28.83 24.31
C LEU A 23 22.16 -30.07 24.09
N ALA A 24 22.62 -31.24 24.51
CA ALA A 24 21.87 -32.49 24.46
C ALA A 24 21.22 -32.86 25.81
N ASP A 25 21.08 -31.90 26.73
CA ASP A 25 20.41 -32.12 28.00
C ASP A 25 18.91 -32.44 27.80
N ASP A 26 18.38 -33.33 28.64
CA ASP A 26 16.97 -33.73 28.60
C ASP A 26 16.01 -32.56 28.90
N SER A 27 16.49 -31.55 29.65
CA SER A 27 15.74 -30.33 29.94
C SER A 27 15.87 -29.32 28.79
N PRO A 28 14.76 -28.96 28.10
CA PRO A 28 14.81 -27.98 27.01
C PRO A 28 15.20 -26.57 27.49
N ILE A 29 15.01 -26.26 28.77
CA ILE A 29 15.42 -24.98 29.37
C ILE A 29 16.95 -24.92 29.44
N VAL A 30 17.60 -26.01 29.86
CA VAL A 30 19.06 -26.11 29.96
C VAL A 30 19.69 -26.04 28.58
N GLY A 31 19.16 -26.79 27.61
CA GLY A 31 19.64 -26.74 26.23
C GLY A 31 19.53 -25.34 25.61
N LYS A 32 18.44 -24.61 25.85
CA LYS A 32 18.27 -23.22 25.39
C LYS A 32 19.22 -22.24 26.08
N ALA A 33 19.38 -22.35 27.40
CA ALA A 33 20.29 -21.49 28.17
C ALA A 33 21.75 -21.72 27.77
N SER A 34 22.13 -22.99 27.56
CA SER A 34 23.45 -23.33 27.04
C SER A 34 23.67 -22.76 25.65
N MET A 35 22.70 -22.91 24.74
CA MET A 35 22.80 -22.35 23.40
C MET A 35 22.92 -20.82 23.41
N ALA A 36 22.20 -20.11 24.28
CA ALA A 36 22.36 -18.66 24.43
C ALA A 36 23.78 -18.29 24.90
N SER A 37 24.27 -18.99 25.93
CA SER A 37 25.61 -18.76 26.47
C SER A 37 26.71 -19.02 25.44
N LEU A 38 26.59 -20.10 24.64
CA LEU A 38 27.54 -20.40 23.57
C LEU A 38 27.52 -19.38 22.44
N LYS A 39 26.37 -18.75 22.15
CA LYS A 39 26.30 -17.65 21.18
C LYS A 39 27.04 -16.42 21.66
N ASP A 40 26.89 -16.07 22.94
CA ASP A 40 27.62 -14.95 23.54
C ASP A 40 29.13 -15.22 23.52
N ILE A 41 29.53 -16.44 23.89
CA ILE A 41 30.95 -16.84 23.86
C ILE A 41 31.50 -16.87 22.43
N ALA A 42 30.71 -17.31 21.44
CA ALA A 42 31.12 -17.34 20.05
C ALA A 42 31.45 -15.95 19.49
N SER A 43 30.84 -14.89 20.03
CA SER A 43 31.17 -13.51 19.67
C SER A 43 32.51 -13.02 20.27
N LEU A 44 32.98 -13.66 21.33
CA LEU A 44 34.21 -13.30 22.04
C LEU A 44 35.40 -14.19 21.66
N ASN A 45 35.16 -15.49 21.46
CA ASN A 45 36.18 -16.47 21.08
C ASN A 45 35.56 -17.56 20.19
N PRO A 46 35.35 -17.28 18.89
CA PRO A 46 34.71 -18.20 17.96
C PRO A 46 35.51 -19.51 17.76
N LEU A 47 36.84 -19.44 17.70
CA LEU A 47 37.68 -20.62 17.47
C LEU A 47 37.54 -21.66 18.59
N LEU A 48 37.54 -21.22 19.86
CA LEU A 48 37.36 -22.11 21.00
C LEU A 48 36.01 -22.86 20.93
N VAL A 49 34.93 -22.13 20.60
CA VAL A 49 33.60 -22.73 20.45
C VAL A 49 33.56 -23.73 19.29
N LEU A 50 34.18 -23.40 18.16
CA LEU A 50 34.26 -24.29 17.00
C LEU A 50 35.05 -25.57 17.32
N ASP A 51 36.16 -25.47 18.04
CA ASP A 51 36.94 -26.63 18.44
C ASP A 51 36.13 -27.57 19.32
N CYS A 52 35.48 -27.04 20.36
CA CYS A 52 34.61 -27.83 21.25
C CYS A 52 33.43 -28.48 20.50
N CYS A 53 32.75 -27.73 19.63
CA CYS A 53 31.65 -28.24 18.82
C CYS A 53 32.11 -29.30 17.80
N SER A 54 33.28 -29.12 17.19
CA SER A 54 33.83 -30.07 16.22
C SER A 54 34.17 -31.41 16.87
N ALA A 55 34.62 -31.40 18.13
CA ALA A 55 34.96 -32.60 18.89
C ALA A 55 33.72 -33.48 19.15
N VAL A 56 32.60 -32.89 19.57
CA VAL A 56 31.36 -33.62 19.84
C VAL A 56 30.63 -34.06 18.57
N SER A 57 30.83 -33.35 17.47
CA SER A 57 30.23 -33.68 16.17
C SER A 57 30.81 -34.95 15.53
N ARG A 58 31.96 -35.45 16.03
CA ARG A 58 32.59 -36.68 15.53
C ARG A 58 31.77 -37.91 15.92
N GLY A 59 31.07 -38.46 14.92
CA GLY A 59 30.20 -39.64 15.07
C GLY A 59 28.70 -39.33 14.93
N GLY A 60 28.36 -38.07 14.64
CA GLY A 60 27.03 -37.65 14.18
C GLY A 60 25.91 -37.82 15.19
N ARG A 61 24.66 -37.84 14.70
CA ARG A 61 23.44 -38.00 15.52
C ARG A 61 23.42 -39.21 16.44
N ARG A 62 24.19 -40.27 16.13
CA ARG A 62 24.28 -41.48 16.98
C ARG A 62 25.00 -41.23 18.30
N ARG A 63 25.86 -40.22 18.36
CA ARG A 63 26.64 -39.88 19.55
C ARG A 63 26.14 -38.65 20.28
N PHE A 64 25.45 -37.74 19.58
CA PHE A 64 24.94 -36.51 20.16
C PHE A 64 23.49 -36.26 19.75
N GLY A 65 22.59 -36.19 20.73
CA GLY A 65 21.14 -36.13 20.49
C GLY A 65 20.67 -34.85 19.79
N ASN A 66 21.31 -33.71 20.06
CA ASN A 66 20.91 -32.41 19.54
C ASN A 66 21.93 -31.80 18.56
N MET A 67 22.20 -32.51 17.45
CA MET A 67 23.10 -32.03 16.41
C MET A 67 22.65 -30.70 15.76
N ALA A 68 21.35 -30.39 15.79
CA ALA A 68 20.84 -29.13 15.28
C ALA A 68 21.42 -27.93 16.03
N ALA A 69 21.43 -27.98 17.37
CA ALA A 69 21.98 -26.91 18.19
C ALA A 69 23.49 -26.76 17.99
N VAL A 70 24.22 -27.87 17.87
CA VAL A 70 25.67 -27.86 17.62
C VAL A 70 25.98 -27.15 16.30
N PHE A 71 25.33 -27.52 15.20
CA PHE A 71 25.57 -26.87 13.91
C PHE A 71 25.12 -25.40 13.89
N GLN A 72 24.05 -25.03 14.61
CA GLN A 72 23.63 -23.63 14.75
C GLN A 72 24.71 -22.79 15.46
N VAL A 73 25.27 -23.31 16.55
CA VAL A 73 26.36 -22.64 17.28
C VAL A 73 27.61 -22.54 16.40
N MET A 74 27.97 -23.62 15.68
CA MET A 74 29.09 -23.59 14.75
C MET A 74 28.89 -22.56 13.63
N ALA A 75 27.69 -22.49 13.03
CA ALA A 75 27.39 -21.53 11.98
C ALA A 75 27.57 -20.08 12.46
N LEU A 76 27.09 -19.77 13.67
CA LEU A 76 27.25 -18.46 14.29
C LEU A 76 28.71 -18.15 14.62
N ALA A 77 29.45 -19.11 15.16
CA ALA A 77 30.87 -18.94 15.45
C ALA A 77 31.69 -18.73 14.18
N VAL A 78 31.38 -19.45 13.08
CA VAL A 78 32.04 -19.20 11.78
C VAL A 78 31.77 -17.78 11.29
N ARG A 79 30.52 -17.30 11.35
CA ARG A 79 30.18 -15.92 10.94
C ARG A 79 30.85 -14.84 11.77
N ALA A 80 31.19 -15.14 13.02
CA ALA A 80 31.85 -14.22 13.94
C ALA A 80 33.37 -14.15 13.74
N LEU A 81 33.96 -15.02 12.90
CA LEU A 81 35.39 -15.00 12.63
C LEU A 81 35.79 -13.78 11.81
N ASP A 82 36.89 -13.15 12.20
CA ASP A 82 37.57 -12.19 11.36
C ASP A 82 38.24 -12.88 10.18
N LYS A 83 38.33 -12.18 9.04
CA LYS A 83 38.90 -12.74 7.79
C LYS A 83 40.33 -13.29 7.95
N GLN A 84 41.09 -12.79 8.92
CA GLN A 84 42.47 -13.21 9.19
C GLN A 84 42.55 -14.54 9.97
N ASP A 85 41.52 -14.87 10.74
CA ASP A 85 41.48 -16.05 11.62
C ASP A 85 40.86 -17.28 10.93
N VAL A 86 40.37 -17.11 9.69
CA VAL A 86 39.77 -18.19 8.91
C VAL A 86 40.87 -19.10 8.35
N ASP A 87 41.07 -20.27 8.98
CA ASP A 87 41.92 -21.34 8.44
C ASP A 87 41.15 -22.23 7.43
N PRO A 88 41.54 -22.27 6.14
CA PRO A 88 40.90 -23.14 5.15
C PRO A 88 40.95 -24.63 5.51
N SER A 89 42.00 -25.08 6.18
CA SER A 89 42.15 -26.49 6.55
C SER A 89 41.13 -26.91 7.60
N PHE A 90 40.90 -26.03 8.58
CA PHE A 90 39.89 -26.21 9.61
C PHE A 90 38.47 -26.11 9.04
N MET A 91 38.20 -25.10 8.20
CA MET A 91 36.90 -24.95 7.53
C MET A 91 36.56 -26.16 6.65
N SER A 92 37.54 -26.74 5.95
CA SER A 92 37.35 -27.99 5.20
C SER A 92 36.91 -29.15 6.09
N LYS A 93 37.48 -29.27 7.31
CA LYS A 93 37.06 -30.29 8.27
C LYS A 93 35.62 -30.07 8.72
N LEU A 94 35.25 -28.83 9.03
CA LEU A 94 33.88 -28.49 9.46
C LEU A 94 32.86 -28.74 8.34
N ALA A 95 33.20 -28.36 7.11
CA ALA A 95 32.37 -28.61 5.93
C ALA A 95 32.12 -30.12 5.74
N LYS A 96 33.17 -30.95 5.82
CA LYS A 96 33.05 -32.42 5.72
C LYS A 96 32.18 -33.01 6.82
N ILE A 97 32.26 -32.51 8.05
CA ILE A 97 31.40 -32.95 9.15
C ILE A 97 29.93 -32.69 8.81
N ALA A 98 29.60 -31.46 8.38
CA ALA A 98 28.24 -31.09 8.01
C ALA A 98 27.74 -31.92 6.82
N THR A 99 28.53 -32.02 5.76
CA THR A 99 28.19 -32.74 4.53
C THR A 99 27.98 -34.23 4.77
N THR A 100 28.86 -34.88 5.56
CA THR A 100 28.73 -36.30 5.92
C THR A 100 27.41 -36.56 6.66
N GLU A 101 27.04 -35.66 7.57
CA GLU A 101 25.80 -35.79 8.32
C GLU A 101 24.57 -35.62 7.41
N ILE A 102 24.60 -34.67 6.48
CA ILE A 102 23.54 -34.44 5.48
C ILE A 102 23.33 -35.70 4.61
N ILE A 103 24.41 -36.31 4.13
CA ILE A 103 24.34 -37.47 3.22
C ILE A 103 23.91 -38.75 3.94
N SER A 104 24.19 -38.86 5.23
CA SER A 104 23.83 -40.03 6.03
C SER A 104 22.31 -40.21 6.20
N SER A 105 21.51 -39.17 5.90
CA SER A 105 20.06 -39.17 6.07
C SER A 105 19.30 -39.31 4.75
N LYS A 106 18.14 -39.96 4.83
CA LYS A 106 17.12 -39.95 3.76
C LYS A 106 16.06 -38.88 3.98
N GLU A 107 16.01 -38.29 5.18
CA GLU A 107 15.09 -37.21 5.51
C GLU A 107 15.52 -35.90 4.83
N VAL A 108 14.53 -35.18 4.30
CA VAL A 108 14.71 -33.86 3.71
C VAL A 108 14.04 -32.85 4.63
N ASN A 109 14.77 -31.79 4.98
CA ASN A 109 14.30 -30.61 5.72
C ASN A 109 14.14 -30.77 7.24
N ALA A 110 14.84 -31.72 7.87
CA ALA A 110 14.93 -31.82 9.32
C ALA A 110 15.72 -30.65 9.93
N ASP A 111 15.46 -30.28 11.18
CA ASP A 111 16.07 -29.10 11.81
C ASP A 111 17.60 -29.17 11.89
N TRP A 112 18.14 -30.36 12.13
CA TRP A 112 19.59 -30.57 12.11
C TRP A 112 20.19 -30.41 10.71
N GLN A 113 19.45 -30.79 9.66
CA GLN A 113 19.90 -30.66 8.27
C GLN A 113 19.93 -29.19 7.86
N ARG A 114 18.90 -28.42 8.25
CA ARG A 114 18.87 -26.97 8.04
C ARG A 114 20.01 -26.28 8.79
N ALA A 115 20.31 -26.72 10.01
CA ALA A 115 21.44 -26.21 10.78
C ALA A 115 22.80 -26.55 10.11
N ALA A 116 22.98 -27.77 9.63
CA ALA A 116 24.17 -28.20 8.90
C ALA A 116 24.35 -27.42 7.58
N SER A 117 23.27 -27.22 6.83
CA SER A 117 23.24 -26.33 5.66
C SER A 117 23.64 -24.90 6.03
N GLY A 118 23.11 -24.36 7.13
CA GLY A 118 23.47 -23.04 7.64
C GLY A 118 24.95 -22.89 8.00
N LEU A 119 25.58 -23.95 8.52
CA LEU A 119 27.03 -24.00 8.74
C LEU A 119 27.79 -23.92 7.41
N LEU A 120 27.40 -24.72 6.40
CA LEU A 120 28.02 -24.66 5.07
C LEU A 120 27.88 -23.28 4.42
N VAL A 121 26.70 -22.65 4.49
CA VAL A 121 26.51 -21.26 4.01
C VAL A 121 27.44 -20.30 4.75
N SER A 122 27.54 -20.43 6.06
CA SER A 122 28.42 -19.56 6.87
C SER A 122 29.89 -19.72 6.50
N ILE A 123 30.34 -20.95 6.22
CA ILE A 123 31.68 -21.21 5.66
C ILE A 123 31.82 -20.54 4.29
N GLY A 124 30.80 -20.67 3.43
CA GLY A 124 30.77 -20.07 2.09
C GLY A 124 30.88 -18.54 2.09
N LEU A 125 30.39 -17.85 3.12
CA LEU A 125 30.53 -16.39 3.26
C LEU A 125 32.00 -15.94 3.46
N HIS A 126 32.86 -16.82 3.97
CA HIS A 126 34.31 -16.56 4.10
C HIS A 126 35.13 -17.23 2.99
N LEU A 127 34.81 -18.48 2.64
CA LEU A 127 35.53 -19.34 1.71
C LEU A 127 34.55 -19.97 0.70
N PRO A 128 34.04 -19.18 -0.27
CA PRO A 128 33.01 -19.64 -1.20
C PRO A 128 33.46 -20.82 -2.06
N ASP A 129 34.70 -20.83 -2.57
CA ASP A 129 35.21 -21.90 -3.44
C ASP A 129 35.29 -23.25 -2.72
N LEU A 130 35.73 -23.25 -1.46
CA LEU A 130 35.81 -24.45 -0.63
C LEU A 130 34.42 -25.07 -0.42
N MET A 131 33.43 -24.23 -0.09
CA MET A 131 32.05 -24.67 0.09
C MET A 131 31.48 -25.23 -1.22
N MET A 132 31.73 -24.54 -2.35
CA MET A 132 31.27 -24.99 -3.67
C MET A 132 31.86 -26.34 -4.07
N GLU A 133 33.17 -26.53 -3.88
CA GLU A 133 33.84 -27.80 -4.16
C GLU A 133 33.24 -28.96 -3.37
N GLU A 134 33.01 -28.76 -2.06
CA GLU A 134 32.40 -29.77 -1.20
C GLU A 134 30.97 -30.13 -1.67
N ILE A 135 30.16 -29.14 -2.05
CA ILE A 135 28.81 -29.38 -2.56
C ILE A 135 28.82 -30.09 -3.91
N PHE A 136 29.71 -29.68 -4.82
CA PHE A 136 29.75 -30.18 -6.20
C PHE A 136 30.06 -31.66 -6.29
N VAL A 137 30.81 -32.22 -5.33
CA VAL A 137 31.05 -33.67 -5.22
C VAL A 137 29.73 -34.45 -5.12
N HIS A 138 28.69 -33.85 -4.53
CA HIS A 138 27.40 -34.50 -4.27
C HIS A 138 26.31 -34.17 -5.29
N LEU A 139 26.61 -33.33 -6.29
CA LEU A 139 25.73 -33.07 -7.45
C LEU A 139 25.95 -34.09 -8.58
N SER A 140 26.96 -34.95 -8.48
CA SER A 140 27.30 -35.96 -9.49
C SER A 140 26.57 -37.28 -9.20
N GLY A 141 25.50 -37.59 -9.94
CA GLY A 141 24.80 -38.89 -9.87
C GLY A 141 23.55 -38.92 -8.95
N PRO A 142 22.87 -40.08 -8.84
CA PRO A 142 21.65 -40.21 -8.05
C PRO A 142 21.96 -40.23 -6.54
N SER A 143 21.89 -39.07 -5.90
CA SER A 143 22.10 -38.90 -4.45
C SER A 143 20.79 -38.48 -3.77
N SER A 144 20.49 -39.05 -2.60
CA SER A 144 19.37 -38.58 -1.76
C SER A 144 19.63 -37.20 -1.16
N ALA A 145 20.90 -36.79 -1.06
CA ALA A 145 21.30 -35.49 -0.52
C ALA A 145 21.13 -34.34 -1.54
N LEU A 146 20.87 -34.67 -2.81
CA LEU A 146 20.84 -33.71 -3.90
C LEU A 146 19.94 -32.49 -3.65
N PRO A 147 18.70 -32.62 -3.14
CA PRO A 147 17.87 -31.44 -2.85
C PRO A 147 18.48 -30.52 -1.78
N ALA A 148 19.14 -31.09 -0.77
CA ALA A 148 19.78 -30.31 0.30
C ALA A 148 20.99 -29.53 -0.25
N MET A 149 21.79 -30.16 -1.10
CA MET A 149 22.94 -29.54 -1.78
C MET A 149 22.52 -28.33 -2.62
N VAL A 150 21.43 -28.48 -3.38
CA VAL A 150 20.88 -27.39 -4.19
C VAL A 150 20.26 -26.28 -3.32
N GLN A 151 19.61 -26.63 -2.21
CA GLN A 151 19.10 -25.65 -1.25
C GLN A 151 20.22 -24.82 -0.61
N ILE A 152 21.37 -25.44 -0.27
CA ILE A 152 22.53 -24.70 0.29
C ILE A 152 23.03 -23.65 -0.70
N LEU A 153 23.10 -23.98 -2.00
CA LEU A 153 23.48 -23.03 -3.04
C LEU A 153 22.46 -21.89 -3.18
N ALA A 154 21.18 -22.17 -2.99
CA ALA A 154 20.13 -21.16 -2.97
C ALA A 154 20.28 -20.21 -1.76
N ASP A 155 20.48 -20.78 -0.58
CA ASP A 155 20.64 -20.03 0.67
C ASP A 155 21.92 -19.17 0.64
N PHE A 156 23.01 -19.68 0.04
CA PHE A 156 24.23 -18.91 -0.18
C PHE A 156 24.02 -17.74 -1.16
N ALA A 157 23.32 -17.97 -2.27
CA ALA A 157 22.98 -16.90 -3.22
C ALA A 157 22.13 -15.79 -2.57
N SER A 158 21.19 -16.15 -1.70
CA SER A 158 20.40 -15.19 -0.93
C SER A 158 21.17 -14.49 0.17
N ALA A 159 22.21 -15.12 0.73
CA ALA A 159 23.04 -14.53 1.78
C ALA A 159 24.10 -13.56 1.23
N ASP A 160 24.69 -13.86 0.07
CA ASP A 160 25.71 -13.03 -0.56
C ASP A 160 25.69 -13.16 -2.10
N ALA A 161 24.92 -12.27 -2.73
CA ALA A 161 24.81 -12.20 -4.18
C ALA A 161 26.12 -11.83 -4.88
N LEU A 162 26.97 -11.03 -4.22
CA LEU A 162 28.25 -10.57 -4.74
C LEU A 162 29.22 -11.74 -4.92
N GLN A 163 29.33 -12.60 -3.91
CA GLN A 163 30.20 -13.77 -3.96
C GLN A 163 29.60 -14.92 -4.78
N PHE A 164 28.29 -15.05 -4.83
CA PHE A 164 27.62 -16.10 -5.58
C PHE A 164 27.65 -15.90 -7.09
N THR A 165 27.29 -14.70 -7.58
CA THR A 165 27.02 -14.44 -9.00
C THR A 165 28.18 -14.82 -9.94
N PRO A 166 29.46 -14.52 -9.64
CA PRO A 166 30.59 -14.94 -10.47
C PRO A 166 30.74 -16.47 -10.64
N ARG A 167 30.13 -17.26 -9.74
CA ARG A 167 30.21 -18.73 -9.71
C ARG A 167 28.98 -19.41 -10.33
N LEU A 168 27.99 -18.63 -10.79
CA LEU A 168 26.74 -19.14 -11.34
C LEU A 168 26.95 -20.14 -12.49
N LYS A 169 27.91 -19.88 -13.38
CA LYS A 169 28.23 -20.78 -14.50
C LYS A 169 28.57 -22.19 -14.03
N GLY A 170 29.36 -22.30 -12.96
CA GLY A 170 29.76 -23.58 -12.37
C GLY A 170 28.60 -24.32 -11.70
N VAL A 171 27.65 -23.57 -11.12
CA VAL A 171 26.43 -24.12 -10.54
C VAL A 171 25.50 -24.65 -11.63
N LEU A 172 25.20 -23.83 -12.64
CA LEU A 172 24.29 -24.19 -13.73
C LEU A 172 24.78 -25.40 -14.51
N SER A 173 26.08 -25.49 -14.82
CA SER A 173 26.63 -26.62 -15.59
C SER A 173 26.48 -27.98 -14.87
N ARG A 174 26.42 -27.98 -13.54
CA ARG A 174 26.24 -29.20 -12.72
C ARG A 174 24.78 -29.51 -12.45
N VAL A 175 23.95 -28.48 -12.28
CA VAL A 175 22.52 -28.66 -11.95
C VAL A 175 21.66 -28.89 -13.19
N LEU A 176 21.99 -28.31 -14.35
CA LEU A 176 21.17 -28.44 -15.55
C LEU A 176 20.98 -29.92 -16.00
N PRO A 177 22.04 -30.78 -16.05
CA PRO A 177 21.90 -32.16 -16.51
C PRO A 177 20.99 -33.04 -15.65
N ILE A 178 20.80 -32.69 -14.37
CA ILE A 178 19.99 -33.48 -13.43
C ILE A 178 18.50 -33.06 -13.43
N LEU A 179 18.16 -31.88 -13.92
CA LEU A 179 16.80 -31.32 -13.82
C LEU A 179 15.72 -32.17 -14.52
N GLY A 180 16.02 -32.73 -15.69
CA GLY A 180 15.05 -33.46 -16.49
C GLY A 180 14.48 -34.71 -15.79
N ASN A 181 15.23 -35.31 -14.88
CA ASN A 181 14.89 -36.56 -14.20
C ASN A 181 14.36 -36.35 -12.76
N MET A 182 14.08 -35.10 -12.37
CA MET A 182 13.68 -34.79 -11.00
C MET A 182 12.25 -35.24 -10.68
N ARG A 183 12.11 -35.94 -9.55
CA ARG A 183 10.82 -36.32 -8.95
C ARG A 183 10.05 -35.08 -8.48
N ASP A 184 8.73 -35.10 -8.60
CA ASP A 184 7.86 -33.97 -8.25
C ASP A 184 8.09 -33.42 -6.84
N ALA A 185 8.32 -34.29 -5.85
CA ALA A 185 8.58 -33.89 -4.46
C ALA A 185 9.81 -32.96 -4.30
N HIS A 186 10.78 -33.02 -5.22
CA HIS A 186 12.00 -32.21 -5.15
C HIS A 186 11.94 -30.96 -6.04
N ARG A 187 11.05 -30.92 -7.04
CA ARG A 187 10.96 -29.80 -8.00
C ARG A 187 10.78 -28.43 -7.35
N PRO A 188 9.99 -28.26 -6.26
CA PRO A 188 9.86 -26.97 -5.59
C PRO A 188 11.18 -26.43 -5.04
N ILE A 189 12.06 -27.30 -4.53
CA ILE A 189 13.38 -26.93 -3.98
C ILE A 189 14.27 -26.40 -5.10
N PHE A 190 14.29 -27.08 -6.24
CA PHE A 190 15.06 -26.64 -7.40
C PHE A 190 14.51 -25.36 -8.02
N ALA A 191 13.19 -25.22 -8.11
CA ALA A 191 12.57 -23.99 -8.58
C ALA A 191 12.93 -22.81 -7.66
N ASN A 192 12.85 -23.00 -6.33
CA ASN A 192 13.31 -22.00 -5.38
C ASN A 192 14.80 -21.67 -5.54
N ALA A 193 15.64 -22.65 -5.86
CA ALA A 193 17.06 -22.39 -6.12
C ALA A 193 17.27 -21.51 -7.36
N PHE A 194 16.61 -21.80 -8.48
CA PHE A 194 16.65 -20.94 -9.67
C PHE A 194 16.15 -19.52 -9.37
N LYS A 195 15.08 -19.39 -8.56
CA LYS A 195 14.60 -18.10 -8.07
C LYS A 195 15.70 -17.32 -7.34
N CYS A 196 16.30 -17.92 -6.31
CA CYS A 196 17.37 -17.29 -5.51
C CYS A 196 18.59 -16.93 -6.36
N TRP A 197 19.00 -17.80 -7.28
CA TRP A 197 20.14 -17.54 -8.16
C TRP A 197 19.89 -16.36 -9.09
N CYS A 198 18.69 -16.27 -9.68
CA CYS A 198 18.32 -15.16 -10.54
C CYS A 198 18.19 -13.85 -9.75
N GLN A 199 17.65 -13.89 -8.52
CA GLN A 199 17.61 -12.72 -7.63
C GLN A 199 19.02 -12.21 -7.28
N ALA A 200 19.97 -13.12 -7.03
CA ALA A 200 21.36 -12.75 -6.80
C ALA A 200 21.98 -12.06 -8.04
N VAL A 201 21.70 -12.57 -9.24
CA VAL A 201 22.14 -11.92 -10.50
C VAL A 201 21.55 -10.51 -10.65
N TRP A 202 20.27 -10.33 -10.34
CA TRP A 202 19.64 -9.01 -10.37
C TRP A 202 20.30 -8.04 -9.40
N GLN A 203 20.50 -8.46 -8.15
CA GLN A 203 21.17 -7.65 -7.13
C GLN A 203 22.58 -7.25 -7.59
N TYR A 204 23.36 -8.21 -8.08
CA TYR A 204 24.69 -7.95 -8.63
C TYR A 204 24.67 -6.96 -9.80
N THR A 205 23.69 -7.08 -10.71
CA THR A 205 23.59 -6.19 -11.88
C THR A 205 23.21 -4.77 -11.48
N MET A 206 22.41 -4.59 -10.43
CA MET A 206 22.08 -3.27 -9.89
C MET A 206 23.30 -2.61 -9.22
N ASP A 207 24.11 -3.39 -8.50
CA ASP A 207 25.32 -2.91 -7.84
C ASP A 207 26.48 -2.64 -8.83
N PHE A 208 26.55 -3.41 -9.93
CA PHE A 208 27.61 -3.32 -10.94
C PHE A 208 27.09 -3.29 -12.39
N PRO A 209 26.43 -2.21 -12.85
CA PRO A 209 25.80 -2.15 -14.17
C PRO A 209 26.77 -2.33 -15.35
N SER A 210 28.05 -2.00 -15.17
CA SER A 210 29.09 -2.08 -16.21
C SER A 210 29.66 -3.48 -16.41
N HIS A 211 29.34 -4.44 -15.52
CA HIS A 211 29.83 -5.81 -15.59
C HIS A 211 28.68 -6.77 -15.83
N SER A 212 28.51 -7.27 -17.06
CA SER A 212 27.52 -8.32 -17.32
C SER A 212 28.01 -9.66 -16.76
N PRO A 213 27.31 -10.26 -15.77
CA PRO A 213 27.66 -11.58 -15.26
C PRO A 213 27.20 -12.71 -16.20
N LEU A 214 26.46 -12.38 -17.26
CA LEU A 214 25.82 -13.33 -18.17
C LEU A 214 26.61 -13.47 -19.46
N ASP A 215 27.53 -14.43 -19.50
CA ASP A 215 28.17 -14.85 -20.75
C ASP A 215 27.22 -15.70 -21.62
N ALA A 216 27.66 -16.02 -22.85
CA ALA A 216 26.85 -16.80 -23.80
C ALA A 216 26.44 -18.18 -23.26
N ASP A 217 27.31 -18.83 -22.46
CA ASP A 217 27.04 -20.14 -21.89
C ASP A 217 26.01 -20.06 -20.76
N VAL A 218 26.15 -19.09 -19.86
CA VAL A 218 25.20 -18.84 -18.77
C VAL A 218 23.83 -18.51 -19.33
N MET A 219 23.75 -17.65 -20.35
CA MET A 219 22.47 -17.36 -21.04
C MET A 219 21.86 -18.61 -21.66
N SER A 220 22.66 -19.46 -22.31
CA SER A 220 22.21 -20.74 -22.89
C SER A 220 21.66 -21.70 -21.83
N PHE A 221 22.33 -21.79 -20.67
CA PHE A 221 21.86 -22.59 -19.55
C PHE A 221 20.55 -22.06 -18.96
N LEU A 222 20.43 -20.74 -18.78
CA LEU A 222 19.21 -20.11 -18.28
C LEU A 222 18.04 -20.31 -19.24
N ASN A 223 18.24 -20.15 -20.56
CA ASN A 223 17.22 -20.43 -21.58
C ASN A 223 16.73 -21.89 -21.51
N SER A 224 17.67 -22.83 -21.37
CA SER A 224 17.35 -24.26 -21.29
C SER A 224 16.56 -24.61 -20.03
N ALA A 225 16.96 -24.05 -18.87
CA ALA A 225 16.23 -24.23 -17.63
C ALA A 225 14.84 -23.58 -17.70
N PHE A 226 14.75 -22.38 -18.24
CA PHE A 226 13.49 -21.64 -18.40
C PHE A 226 12.49 -22.44 -19.24
N GLU A 227 12.92 -22.99 -20.36
CA GLU A 227 12.05 -23.77 -21.24
C GLU A 227 11.55 -25.05 -20.57
N LEU A 228 12.42 -25.75 -19.82
CA LEU A 228 12.05 -26.94 -19.07
C LEU A 228 11.02 -26.61 -17.98
N LEU A 229 11.27 -25.58 -17.18
CA LEU A 229 10.38 -25.14 -16.11
C LEU A 229 9.01 -24.75 -16.69
N LEU A 230 8.98 -24.00 -17.78
CA LEU A 230 7.75 -23.54 -18.43
C LEU A 230 6.94 -24.70 -19.02
N ARG A 231 7.59 -25.62 -19.74
CA ARG A 231 6.88 -26.71 -20.44
C ARG A 231 6.41 -27.81 -19.50
N VAL A 232 7.21 -28.14 -18.49
CA VAL A 232 7.00 -29.36 -17.69
C VAL A 232 6.55 -29.06 -16.26
N TRP A 233 7.16 -28.08 -15.59
CA TRP A 233 6.93 -27.88 -14.14
C TRP A 233 5.78 -26.92 -13.86
N ALA A 234 5.69 -25.82 -14.62
CA ALA A 234 4.62 -24.83 -14.49
C ALA A 234 3.23 -25.39 -14.83
N THR A 235 3.17 -26.49 -15.58
CA THR A 235 1.95 -27.20 -15.95
C THR A 235 1.65 -28.42 -15.07
N SER A 236 2.43 -28.61 -13.99
CA SER A 236 2.26 -29.75 -13.07
C SER A 236 0.87 -29.79 -12.43
N ARG A 237 0.39 -30.99 -12.08
CA ARG A 237 -0.85 -31.14 -11.28
C ARG A 237 -0.65 -30.69 -9.84
N ASP A 238 0.57 -30.80 -9.32
CA ASP A 238 0.95 -30.36 -7.99
C ASP A 238 1.02 -28.83 -7.92
N LEU A 239 0.18 -28.23 -7.06
CA LEU A 239 0.10 -26.78 -6.90
C LEU A 239 1.41 -26.16 -6.38
N LYS A 240 2.13 -26.86 -5.49
CA LYS A 240 3.40 -26.38 -4.94
C LYS A 240 4.49 -26.38 -6.01
N VAL A 241 4.52 -27.40 -6.87
CA VAL A 241 5.41 -27.44 -8.04
C VAL A 241 5.08 -26.29 -8.99
N ARG A 242 3.80 -26.08 -9.33
CA ARG A 242 3.40 -24.98 -10.23
C ARG A 242 3.79 -23.61 -9.69
N THR A 243 3.38 -23.29 -8.46
CA THR A 243 3.61 -21.97 -7.85
C THR A 243 5.09 -21.65 -7.73
N SER A 244 5.91 -22.59 -7.21
CA SER A 244 7.36 -22.41 -7.12
C SER A 244 8.02 -22.25 -8.50
N SER A 245 7.53 -22.98 -9.50
CA SER A 245 8.07 -22.89 -10.87
C SER A 245 7.72 -21.56 -11.54
N VAL A 246 6.49 -21.06 -11.35
CA VAL A 246 6.08 -19.75 -11.85
C VAL A 246 6.88 -18.64 -11.18
N GLU A 247 7.09 -18.72 -9.86
CA GLU A 247 7.92 -17.76 -9.13
C GLU A 247 9.35 -17.70 -9.71
N ALA A 248 9.96 -18.87 -9.95
CA ALA A 248 11.27 -18.97 -10.56
C ALA A 248 11.30 -18.41 -11.99
N LEU A 249 10.34 -18.80 -12.83
CA LEU A 249 10.22 -18.30 -14.20
C LEU A 249 10.12 -16.77 -14.22
N CYS A 250 9.35 -16.17 -13.32
CA CYS A 250 9.19 -14.72 -13.24
C CYS A 250 10.47 -13.99 -12.85
N GLN A 251 11.36 -14.59 -12.06
CA GLN A 251 12.69 -14.01 -11.79
C GLN A 251 13.65 -14.14 -12.99
N MET A 252 13.40 -15.12 -13.87
CA MET A 252 14.24 -15.40 -15.04
C MET A 252 13.90 -14.54 -16.27
N VAL A 253 12.70 -13.96 -16.37
CA VAL A 253 12.19 -13.29 -17.59
C VAL A 253 13.11 -12.19 -18.15
N GLY A 254 13.80 -11.43 -17.30
CA GLY A 254 14.77 -10.42 -17.75
C GLY A 254 16.22 -10.90 -17.85
N LEU A 255 16.49 -12.18 -17.59
CA LEU A 255 17.83 -12.80 -17.71
C LEU A 255 17.92 -13.77 -18.90
N VAL A 256 16.78 -14.21 -19.44
CA VAL A 256 16.71 -15.03 -20.66
C VAL A 256 16.79 -14.18 -21.91
N THR A 257 17.09 -14.81 -23.05
CA THR A 257 17.16 -14.07 -24.31
C THR A 257 15.79 -13.55 -24.72
N ARG A 258 15.79 -12.40 -25.40
CA ARG A 258 14.57 -11.77 -25.93
C ARG A 258 13.77 -12.70 -26.84
N SER A 259 14.43 -13.55 -27.64
CA SER A 259 13.77 -14.54 -28.49
C SER A 259 13.09 -15.65 -27.68
N GLN A 260 13.76 -16.13 -26.62
CA GLN A 260 13.22 -17.13 -25.70
C GLN A 260 12.02 -16.57 -24.94
N LEU A 261 12.10 -15.34 -24.45
CA LEU A 261 10.98 -14.66 -23.79
C LEU A 261 9.79 -14.50 -24.75
N LYS A 262 10.03 -14.02 -25.97
CA LYS A 262 8.97 -13.84 -26.98
C LYS A 262 8.22 -15.14 -27.27
N ALA A 263 8.93 -16.25 -27.42
CA ALA A 263 8.34 -17.56 -27.68
C ALA A 263 7.51 -18.10 -26.49
N ALA A 264 7.87 -17.69 -25.27
CA ALA A 264 7.26 -18.17 -24.04
C ALA A 264 5.97 -17.43 -23.65
N LEU A 265 5.84 -16.15 -24.02
CA LEU A 265 4.76 -15.26 -23.62
C LEU A 265 3.34 -15.86 -23.79
N PRO A 266 2.97 -16.47 -24.94
CA PRO A 266 1.64 -17.04 -25.13
C PRO A 266 1.28 -18.17 -24.16
N ARG A 267 2.27 -18.81 -23.53
CA ARG A 267 2.07 -19.87 -22.53
C ARG A 267 2.20 -19.34 -21.11
N LEU A 268 3.21 -18.51 -20.85
CA LEU A 268 3.51 -18.02 -19.51
C LEU A 268 2.41 -17.09 -18.99
N VAL A 269 1.89 -16.18 -19.83
CA VAL A 269 0.83 -15.24 -19.40
C VAL A 269 -0.42 -16.00 -18.91
N PRO A 270 -1.04 -16.93 -19.68
CA PRO A 270 -2.19 -17.69 -19.18
C PRO A 270 -1.91 -18.50 -17.91
N ILE A 271 -0.70 -19.07 -17.77
CA ILE A 271 -0.31 -19.82 -16.57
C ILE A 271 -0.29 -18.92 -15.33
N ILE A 272 0.27 -17.71 -15.43
CA ILE A 272 0.27 -16.73 -14.34
C ILE A 272 -1.17 -16.31 -14.03
N LEU A 273 -1.99 -16.02 -15.05
CA LEU A 273 -3.36 -15.57 -14.85
C LEU A 273 -4.25 -16.62 -14.15
N ASP A 274 -4.03 -17.92 -14.37
CA ASP A 274 -4.81 -18.97 -13.68
C ASP A 274 -4.54 -19.04 -12.17
N LEU A 275 -3.42 -18.47 -11.69
CA LEU A 275 -3.09 -18.43 -10.27
C LEU A 275 -3.97 -17.47 -9.45
N TYR A 276 -4.61 -16.47 -10.06
CA TYR A 276 -5.50 -15.54 -9.35
C TYR A 276 -6.78 -16.17 -8.80
N LYS A 277 -7.13 -17.40 -9.23
CA LYS A 277 -8.29 -18.14 -8.70
C LYS A 277 -8.01 -18.82 -7.35
N ARG A 278 -6.93 -18.44 -6.66
CA ARG A 278 -6.37 -19.10 -5.48
C ARG A 278 -6.22 -18.11 -4.34
N ASP A 279 -5.50 -18.51 -3.29
CA ASP A 279 -5.26 -17.73 -2.08
C ASP A 279 -4.59 -16.35 -2.35
N GLN A 280 -4.68 -15.42 -1.40
CA GLN A 280 -4.07 -14.09 -1.49
C GLN A 280 -2.54 -14.13 -1.66
N GLU A 281 -1.83 -15.05 -0.99
CA GLU A 281 -0.37 -15.17 -1.14
C GLU A 281 0.02 -15.57 -2.57
N ILE A 282 -0.75 -16.46 -3.17
CA ILE A 282 -0.56 -16.91 -4.56
C ILE A 282 -0.90 -15.76 -5.54
N SER A 283 -1.90 -14.94 -5.21
CA SER A 283 -2.27 -13.77 -6.00
C SER A 283 -1.18 -12.69 -5.96
N LEU A 284 -0.52 -12.46 -4.82
CA LEU A 284 0.63 -11.57 -4.72
C LEU A 284 1.82 -12.06 -5.57
N LEU A 285 2.12 -13.36 -5.50
CA LEU A 285 3.14 -13.98 -6.35
C LEU A 285 2.81 -13.79 -7.84
N ALA A 286 1.56 -14.07 -8.24
CA ALA A 286 1.12 -13.89 -9.62
C ALA A 286 1.23 -12.44 -10.10
N THR A 287 0.87 -11.48 -9.24
CA THR A 287 0.93 -10.04 -9.57
C THR A 287 2.37 -9.57 -9.71
N SER A 288 3.24 -9.93 -8.76
CA SER A 288 4.66 -9.55 -8.79
C SER A 288 5.39 -10.19 -9.98
N GLY A 289 5.03 -11.44 -10.28
CA GLY A 289 5.56 -12.15 -11.43
C GLY A 289 5.11 -11.55 -12.76
N LEU A 290 3.86 -11.14 -12.85
CA LEU A 290 3.32 -10.46 -14.02
C LEU A 290 3.95 -9.08 -14.23
N HIS A 291 4.16 -8.30 -13.16
CA HIS A 291 4.87 -7.03 -13.25
C HIS A 291 6.30 -7.22 -13.79
N SER A 292 7.04 -8.21 -13.26
CA SER A 292 8.38 -8.57 -13.74
C SER A 292 8.36 -8.96 -15.23
N LEU A 293 7.36 -9.76 -15.64
CA LEU A 293 7.16 -10.16 -17.03
C LEU A 293 6.87 -8.95 -17.94
N LEU A 294 5.99 -8.05 -17.51
CA LEU A 294 5.65 -6.83 -18.27
C LEU A 294 6.85 -5.90 -18.41
N ASN A 295 7.63 -5.69 -17.35
CA ASN A 295 8.86 -4.89 -17.42
C ASN A 295 9.84 -5.46 -18.45
N ALA A 296 10.13 -6.76 -18.38
CA ALA A 296 11.04 -7.41 -19.33
C ALA A 296 10.50 -7.42 -20.77
N SER A 297 9.18 -7.49 -20.95
CA SER A 297 8.55 -7.59 -22.26
C SER A 297 8.33 -6.24 -22.93
N LEU A 298 8.11 -5.17 -22.16
CA LEU A 298 7.69 -3.87 -22.68
C LEU A 298 8.80 -2.81 -22.62
N LEU A 299 9.61 -2.80 -21.55
CA LEU A 299 10.61 -1.75 -21.28
C LEU A 299 12.03 -2.16 -21.67
N SER A 300 12.20 -3.13 -22.56
CA SER A 300 13.52 -3.61 -22.97
C SER A 300 14.31 -2.54 -23.72
N GLU A 301 15.54 -2.25 -23.29
CA GLU A 301 16.45 -1.32 -23.99
C GLU A 301 16.93 -1.84 -25.36
N THR A 302 16.78 -3.15 -25.61
CA THR A 302 17.39 -3.84 -26.76
C THR A 302 16.47 -3.96 -27.98
N GLY A 303 15.26 -3.41 -27.93
CA GLY A 303 14.32 -3.45 -29.06
C GLY A 303 12.90 -2.97 -28.71
N PRO A 304 11.94 -3.06 -29.64
CA PRO A 304 10.56 -2.64 -29.40
C PRO A 304 9.88 -3.48 -28.31
N PRO A 305 8.66 -3.16 -27.89
CA PRO A 305 7.89 -4.07 -27.04
C PRO A 305 7.69 -5.46 -27.67
N LEU A 306 7.57 -6.50 -26.85
CA LEU A 306 7.36 -7.89 -27.29
C LEU A 306 5.88 -8.27 -27.43
N LEU A 307 4.99 -7.52 -26.81
CA LEU A 307 3.55 -7.70 -26.80
C LEU A 307 2.91 -6.45 -27.36
N ASP A 308 1.95 -6.61 -28.28
CA ASP A 308 1.13 -5.50 -28.71
C ASP A 308 0.03 -5.24 -27.68
N PHE A 309 -0.61 -4.06 -27.74
CA PHE A 309 -1.63 -3.70 -26.75
C PHE A 309 -2.81 -4.68 -26.74
N GLU A 310 -3.19 -5.22 -27.89
CA GLU A 310 -4.29 -6.21 -28.01
C GLU A 310 -4.03 -7.45 -27.15
N ASP A 311 -2.80 -7.97 -27.14
CA ASP A 311 -2.37 -9.11 -26.34
C ASP A 311 -2.46 -8.82 -24.83
N LEU A 312 -2.31 -7.56 -24.43
CA LEU A 312 -2.36 -7.12 -23.03
C LEU A 312 -3.79 -6.99 -22.51
N THR A 313 -4.80 -6.83 -23.37
CA THR A 313 -6.17 -6.50 -22.94
C THR A 313 -6.79 -7.53 -21.99
N VAL A 314 -6.52 -8.83 -22.19
CA VAL A 314 -6.99 -9.92 -21.31
C VAL A 314 -6.31 -9.85 -19.96
N THR A 315 -5.00 -9.61 -19.96
CA THR A 315 -4.19 -9.43 -18.75
C THR A 315 -4.70 -8.25 -17.93
N LEU A 316 -4.84 -7.08 -18.55
CA LEU A 316 -5.35 -5.88 -17.89
C LEU A 316 -6.78 -6.08 -17.35
N SER A 317 -7.66 -6.72 -18.13
CA SER A 317 -9.03 -7.01 -17.69
C SER A 317 -9.07 -7.98 -16.50
N THR A 318 -8.08 -8.88 -16.40
CA THR A 318 -7.95 -9.80 -15.25
C THR A 318 -7.43 -9.08 -14.01
N LEU A 319 -6.59 -8.04 -14.16
CA LEU A 319 -6.03 -7.29 -13.04
C LEU A 319 -6.99 -6.29 -12.39
N LEU A 320 -7.91 -5.69 -13.16
CA LEU A 320 -8.82 -4.67 -12.59
C LEU A 320 -9.65 -5.20 -11.40
N PRO A 321 -10.26 -6.41 -11.45
CA PRO A 321 -10.98 -6.96 -10.30
C PRO A 321 -10.07 -7.35 -9.14
N VAL A 322 -8.78 -7.64 -9.37
CA VAL A 322 -7.83 -8.01 -8.31
C VAL A 322 -7.62 -6.84 -7.34
N ILE A 323 -7.73 -5.59 -7.83
CA ILE A 323 -7.69 -4.38 -6.99
C ILE A 323 -8.85 -4.40 -5.96
N CYS A 324 -10.02 -4.92 -6.35
CA CYS A 324 -11.22 -4.97 -5.51
C CYS A 324 -11.08 -5.93 -4.32
N ILE A 325 -10.43 -7.07 -4.53
CA ILE A 325 -10.34 -8.19 -3.56
C ILE A 325 -9.46 -7.85 -2.35
N ASN A 326 -8.60 -6.84 -2.47
CA ASN A 326 -7.46 -6.60 -1.58
C ASN A 326 -7.61 -5.38 -0.65
N THR A 327 -8.82 -4.82 -0.57
CA THR A 327 -9.14 -3.66 0.29
C THR A 327 -9.92 -4.06 1.56
N ASP A 328 -10.17 -5.36 1.78
CA ASP A 328 -10.79 -5.89 3.00
C ASP A 328 -9.74 -6.14 4.10
N GLY A 329 -10.09 -5.86 5.34
CA GLY A 329 -9.18 -5.92 6.48
C GLY A 329 -9.92 -6.05 7.79
N LYS A 330 -10.10 -7.30 8.24
CA LYS A 330 -10.40 -7.60 9.64
C LYS A 330 -9.29 -8.32 10.39
N GLU A 331 -8.14 -8.56 9.76
CA GLU A 331 -6.95 -9.07 10.45
C GLU A 331 -5.74 -8.20 10.09
N HIS A 332 -5.02 -7.72 11.12
CA HIS A 332 -3.91 -6.78 10.99
C HIS A 332 -2.72 -7.33 10.18
N SER A 333 -2.67 -8.65 9.87
CA SER A 333 -1.69 -9.28 8.98
C SER A 333 -2.05 -9.16 7.49
N ASP A 334 -3.32 -9.33 7.14
CA ASP A 334 -3.78 -9.52 5.75
C ASP A 334 -3.88 -8.18 5.01
N LEU A 335 -4.10 -7.08 5.76
CA LEU A 335 -4.06 -5.72 5.23
C LEU A 335 -2.70 -5.39 4.59
N SER A 336 -1.59 -5.98 5.10
CA SER A 336 -0.27 -5.78 4.51
C SER A 336 -0.12 -6.48 3.16
N VAL A 337 -0.76 -7.63 2.95
CA VAL A 337 -0.66 -8.39 1.69
C VAL A 337 -1.56 -7.76 0.63
N GLY A 338 -2.79 -7.40 1.00
CA GLY A 338 -3.72 -6.71 0.10
C GLY A 338 -3.14 -5.39 -0.44
N LEU A 339 -2.53 -4.58 0.41
CA LEU A 339 -1.89 -3.33 -0.02
C LEU A 339 -0.70 -3.57 -0.98
N LYS A 340 0.09 -4.63 -0.75
CA LYS A 340 1.17 -5.01 -1.66
C LYS A 340 0.61 -5.39 -3.04
N ILE A 341 -0.46 -6.19 -3.07
CA ILE A 341 -1.11 -6.57 -4.33
C ILE A 341 -1.65 -5.32 -5.04
N TYR A 342 -2.33 -4.43 -4.31
CA TYR A 342 -2.82 -3.16 -4.86
C TYR A 342 -1.69 -2.38 -5.54
N ASN A 343 -0.58 -2.15 -4.85
CA ASN A 343 0.55 -1.41 -5.39
C ASN A 343 1.18 -2.11 -6.60
N GLU A 344 1.31 -3.43 -6.55
CA GLU A 344 1.89 -4.21 -7.64
C GLU A 344 1.02 -4.21 -8.90
N VAL A 345 -0.32 -4.22 -8.75
CA VAL A 345 -1.23 -4.00 -9.87
C VAL A 345 -1.05 -2.60 -10.46
N GLN A 346 -0.93 -1.57 -9.62
CA GLN A 346 -0.68 -0.21 -10.10
C GLN A 346 0.63 -0.12 -10.91
N HIS A 347 1.68 -0.81 -10.46
CA HIS A 347 2.94 -0.91 -11.18
C HIS A 347 2.78 -1.60 -12.54
N CYS A 348 2.04 -2.72 -12.63
CA CYS A 348 1.71 -3.35 -13.92
C CYS A 348 1.08 -2.35 -14.91
N PHE A 349 0.09 -1.58 -14.46
CA PHE A 349 -0.60 -0.60 -15.29
C PHE A 349 0.30 0.58 -15.68
N LEU A 350 1.19 1.02 -14.79
CA LEU A 350 2.17 2.07 -15.09
C LEU A 350 3.17 1.61 -16.16
N THR A 351 3.71 0.39 -16.05
CA THR A 351 4.60 -0.21 -17.06
C THR A 351 3.95 -0.22 -18.44
N VAL A 352 2.67 -0.63 -18.52
CA VAL A 352 1.93 -0.59 -19.78
C VAL A 352 1.70 0.84 -20.26
N GLY A 353 1.34 1.75 -19.36
CA GLY A 353 1.08 3.15 -19.69
C GLY A 353 2.31 3.93 -20.17
N CYS A 354 3.52 3.54 -19.74
CA CYS A 354 4.77 4.11 -20.26
C CYS A 354 5.02 3.76 -21.73
N VAL A 355 4.43 2.68 -22.24
CA VAL A 355 4.63 2.20 -23.62
C VAL A 355 3.42 2.48 -24.51
N TYR A 356 2.21 2.26 -23.99
CA TYR A 356 0.94 2.41 -24.70
C TYR A 356 -0.01 3.38 -23.98
N PRO A 357 0.38 4.65 -23.76
CA PRO A 357 -0.43 5.59 -22.97
C PRO A 357 -1.81 5.82 -23.60
N ASP A 358 -1.89 5.89 -24.92
CA ASP A 358 -3.11 6.24 -25.64
C ASP A 358 -4.16 5.13 -25.64
N ASP A 359 -3.71 3.91 -25.93
CA ASP A 359 -4.55 2.71 -25.93
C ASP A 359 -4.99 2.38 -24.51
N LEU A 360 -4.09 2.49 -23.52
CA LEU A 360 -4.42 2.25 -22.12
C LEU A 360 -5.48 3.23 -21.62
N PHE A 361 -5.37 4.51 -21.96
CA PHE A 361 -6.37 5.51 -21.60
C PHE A 361 -7.75 5.13 -22.15
N THR A 362 -7.81 4.79 -23.45
CA THR A 362 -9.06 4.40 -24.12
C THR A 362 -9.65 3.13 -23.52
N PHE A 363 -8.80 2.14 -23.21
CA PHE A 363 -9.18 0.91 -22.54
C PHE A 363 -9.82 1.19 -21.17
N LEU A 364 -9.17 1.97 -20.30
CA LEU A 364 -9.69 2.29 -18.97
C LEU A 364 -11.02 3.04 -19.03
N LEU A 365 -11.13 4.03 -19.93
CA LEU A 365 -12.38 4.76 -20.14
C LEU A 365 -13.51 3.84 -20.61
N ASN A 366 -13.21 2.86 -21.47
CA ASN A 366 -14.19 1.88 -21.91
C ASN A 366 -14.62 0.96 -20.76
N LYS A 367 -13.69 0.54 -19.89
CA LYS A 367 -14.02 -0.29 -18.72
C LYS A 367 -14.93 0.44 -17.73
N CYS A 368 -14.75 1.75 -17.55
CA CYS A 368 -15.67 2.58 -16.76
C CYS A 368 -17.11 2.63 -17.32
N ARG A 369 -17.31 2.39 -18.62
CA ARG A 369 -18.64 2.45 -19.28
C ARG A 369 -19.41 1.13 -19.24
N LEU A 370 -18.76 0.01 -18.90
CA LEU A 370 -19.36 -1.33 -19.00
C LEU A 370 -20.40 -1.62 -17.91
N LYS A 371 -20.55 -0.75 -16.91
CA LYS A 371 -21.44 -0.94 -15.73
C LYS A 371 -21.18 -2.25 -14.95
N GLU A 372 -20.03 -2.86 -15.15
CA GLU A 372 -19.52 -3.95 -14.30
C GLU A 372 -18.78 -3.32 -13.12
N GLU A 373 -19.29 -3.53 -11.90
CA GLU A 373 -18.84 -2.81 -10.71
C GLU A 373 -17.34 -3.01 -10.41
N SER A 374 -16.85 -4.25 -10.50
CA SER A 374 -15.44 -4.58 -10.22
C SER A 374 -14.48 -3.97 -11.23
N LEU A 375 -14.82 -4.05 -12.52
CA LEU A 375 -14.01 -3.46 -13.59
C LEU A 375 -14.03 -1.94 -13.52
N THR A 376 -15.18 -1.36 -13.23
CA THR A 376 -15.33 0.10 -13.09
C THR A 376 -14.51 0.60 -11.91
N PHE A 377 -14.61 -0.04 -10.74
CA PHE A 377 -13.79 0.32 -9.59
C PHE A 377 -12.29 0.21 -9.86
N GLY A 378 -11.85 -0.92 -10.40
CA GLY A 378 -10.45 -1.14 -10.73
C GLY A 378 -9.95 -0.06 -11.70
N ALA A 379 -10.75 0.27 -12.72
CA ALA A 379 -10.40 1.28 -13.72
C ALA A 379 -10.28 2.68 -13.10
N LEU A 380 -11.20 3.06 -12.19
CA LEU A 380 -11.12 4.33 -11.45
C LEU A 380 -9.88 4.39 -10.57
N CYS A 381 -9.54 3.31 -9.86
CA CYS A 381 -8.33 3.21 -9.04
C CYS A 381 -7.05 3.38 -9.85
N VAL A 382 -6.99 2.75 -11.03
CA VAL A 382 -5.86 2.87 -11.96
C VAL A 382 -5.78 4.27 -12.56
N LEU A 383 -6.90 4.84 -13.01
CA LEU A 383 -6.95 6.22 -13.52
C LEU A 383 -6.43 7.21 -12.47
N LYS A 384 -6.86 7.06 -11.21
CA LYS A 384 -6.39 7.86 -10.07
C LYS A 384 -4.87 7.79 -9.93
N HIS A 385 -4.30 6.60 -10.05
CA HIS A 385 -2.85 6.40 -9.93
C HIS A 385 -2.07 6.95 -11.14
N LEU A 386 -2.58 6.76 -12.35
CA LEU A 386 -1.86 7.07 -13.58
C LEU A 386 -1.99 8.51 -14.05
N LEU A 387 -3.10 9.21 -13.75
CA LEU A 387 -3.31 10.59 -14.19
C LEU A 387 -2.15 11.55 -13.85
N PRO A 388 -1.60 11.55 -12.61
CA PRO A 388 -0.44 12.37 -12.29
C PRO A 388 0.83 11.94 -13.03
N ARG A 389 0.98 10.64 -13.32
CA ARG A 389 2.21 10.02 -13.83
C ARG A 389 2.32 10.06 -15.35
N LEU A 390 1.18 10.08 -16.05
CA LEU A 390 1.08 10.10 -17.51
C LEU A 390 0.45 11.40 -18.01
N SER A 391 0.63 12.49 -17.25
CA SER A 391 -0.02 13.79 -17.53
C SER A 391 0.32 14.30 -18.93
N GLU A 392 1.58 14.19 -19.36
CA GLU A 392 2.03 14.68 -20.68
C GLU A 392 1.23 14.06 -21.84
N ALA A 393 0.97 12.75 -21.77
CA ALA A 393 0.20 12.05 -22.81
C ALA A 393 -1.32 12.26 -22.68
N TRP A 394 -1.84 12.33 -21.45
CA TRP A 394 -3.29 12.26 -21.19
C TRP A 394 -3.98 13.61 -21.09
N HIS A 395 -3.25 14.70 -20.85
CA HIS A 395 -3.86 16.00 -20.56
C HIS A 395 -4.72 16.53 -21.72
N ASN A 396 -4.27 16.35 -22.96
CA ASN A 396 -5.01 16.75 -24.16
C ASN A 396 -6.31 15.94 -24.38
N LYS A 397 -6.47 14.80 -23.68
CA LYS A 397 -7.65 13.94 -23.74
C LYS A 397 -8.65 14.19 -22.61
N ARG A 398 -8.44 15.25 -21.82
CA ARG A 398 -9.32 15.66 -20.71
C ARG A 398 -10.82 15.62 -21.04
N PRO A 399 -11.32 16.09 -22.19
CA PRO A 399 -12.76 16.05 -22.48
C PRO A 399 -13.34 14.63 -22.43
N LEU A 400 -12.59 13.62 -22.89
CA LEU A 400 -13.05 12.22 -22.89
C LEU A 400 -13.18 11.66 -21.48
N LEU A 401 -12.23 11.98 -20.59
CA LEU A 401 -12.29 11.59 -19.19
C LEU A 401 -13.45 12.29 -18.48
N VAL A 402 -13.62 13.60 -18.70
CA VAL A 402 -14.71 14.38 -18.11
C VAL A 402 -16.08 13.78 -18.46
N GLU A 403 -16.31 13.41 -19.72
CA GLU A 403 -17.57 12.79 -20.14
C GLU A 403 -17.83 11.42 -19.48
N VAL A 404 -16.78 10.60 -19.31
CA VAL A 404 -16.90 9.32 -18.60
C VAL A 404 -17.22 9.53 -17.12
N VAL A 405 -16.50 10.44 -16.44
CA VAL A 405 -16.72 10.74 -15.02
C VAL A 405 -18.12 11.30 -14.80
N LYS A 406 -18.62 12.17 -15.70
CA LYS A 406 -20.00 12.66 -15.66
C LYS A 406 -21.02 11.52 -15.72
N SER A 407 -20.79 10.51 -16.57
CA SER A 407 -21.70 9.37 -16.71
C SER A 407 -21.77 8.47 -15.46
N LEU A 408 -20.80 8.60 -14.54
CA LEU A 408 -20.72 7.83 -13.30
C LEU A 408 -21.25 8.58 -12.06
N LEU A 409 -21.67 9.84 -12.20
CA LEU A 409 -22.15 10.64 -11.05
C LEU A 409 -23.44 10.09 -10.43
N ASP A 410 -24.22 9.31 -11.20
CA ASP A 410 -25.46 8.67 -10.76
C ASP A 410 -25.25 7.20 -10.33
N GLU A 411 -24.00 6.73 -10.26
CA GLU A 411 -23.69 5.37 -9.83
C GLU A 411 -24.11 5.16 -8.37
N LYS A 412 -24.69 4.00 -8.06
CA LYS A 412 -25.26 3.72 -6.72
C LYS A 412 -24.30 2.96 -5.82
N ASN A 413 -23.31 2.33 -6.41
CA ASN A 413 -22.40 1.51 -5.66
C ASN A 413 -21.42 2.36 -4.85
N LEU A 414 -21.46 2.23 -3.52
CA LEU A 414 -20.67 3.02 -2.57
C LEU A 414 -19.15 2.93 -2.80
N GLY A 415 -18.65 1.77 -3.22
CA GLY A 415 -17.22 1.63 -3.48
C GLY A 415 -16.80 2.28 -4.81
N VAL A 416 -17.67 2.26 -5.84
CA VAL A 416 -17.44 3.02 -7.08
C VAL A 416 -17.49 4.51 -6.77
N GLN A 417 -18.48 4.95 -5.97
CA GLN A 417 -18.60 6.34 -5.53
C GLN A 417 -17.36 6.82 -4.76
N LYS A 418 -16.80 5.98 -3.89
CA LYS A 418 -15.55 6.28 -3.17
C LYS A 418 -14.37 6.45 -4.13
N ALA A 419 -14.14 5.48 -5.02
CA ALA A 419 -13.07 5.59 -6.02
C ALA A 419 -13.27 6.78 -6.97
N LEU A 420 -14.51 7.07 -7.36
CA LEU A 420 -14.86 8.22 -8.18
C LEU A 420 -14.56 9.54 -7.45
N SER A 421 -14.89 9.62 -6.16
CA SER A 421 -14.59 10.79 -5.32
C SER A 421 -13.08 11.05 -5.24
N GLU A 422 -12.29 10.00 -5.00
CA GLU A 422 -10.82 10.11 -4.99
C GLU A 422 -10.27 10.52 -6.36
N LEU A 423 -10.83 9.98 -7.45
CA LEU A 423 -10.46 10.36 -8.81
C LEU A 423 -10.77 11.83 -9.09
N ILE A 424 -11.95 12.33 -8.70
CA ILE A 424 -12.34 13.74 -8.86
C ILE A 424 -11.34 14.67 -8.15
N VAL A 425 -10.90 14.31 -6.94
CA VAL A 425 -9.91 15.08 -6.17
C VAL A 425 -8.55 15.11 -6.89
N VAL A 426 -8.11 13.98 -7.46
CA VAL A 426 -6.88 13.93 -8.27
C VAL A 426 -7.04 14.76 -9.55
N MET A 427 -8.18 14.66 -10.23
CA MET A 427 -8.48 15.47 -11.42
C MET A 427 -8.41 16.97 -11.11
N ALA A 428 -8.97 17.41 -9.98
CA ALA A 428 -8.88 18.80 -9.53
C ALA A 428 -7.41 19.22 -9.33
N SER A 429 -6.64 18.40 -8.62
CA SER A 429 -5.23 18.66 -8.29
C SER A 429 -4.32 18.76 -9.52
N HIS A 430 -4.73 18.18 -10.65
CA HIS A 430 -3.99 18.21 -11.92
C HIS A 430 -4.67 19.06 -13.00
N CYS A 431 -5.51 20.03 -12.60
CA CYS A 431 -6.15 21.01 -13.48
C CYS A 431 -7.09 20.41 -14.54
N TYR A 432 -7.69 19.24 -14.30
CA TYR A 432 -8.68 18.63 -15.21
C TYR A 432 -10.09 19.23 -15.05
N LEU A 433 -10.35 19.92 -13.94
CA LEU A 433 -11.67 20.51 -13.67
C LEU A 433 -11.69 21.97 -14.09
N VAL A 434 -12.33 22.25 -15.23
CA VAL A 434 -12.46 23.62 -15.76
C VAL A 434 -13.89 23.86 -16.22
N GLY A 435 -14.41 25.05 -15.94
CA GLY A 435 -15.73 25.50 -16.40
C GLY A 435 -16.90 24.72 -15.76
N PRO A 436 -18.04 24.59 -16.46
CA PRO A 436 -19.26 23.99 -15.91
C PRO A 436 -19.10 22.54 -15.42
N SER A 437 -18.19 21.79 -16.04
CA SER A 437 -17.91 20.41 -15.62
C SER A 437 -17.25 20.36 -14.24
N GLY A 438 -16.46 21.37 -13.87
CA GLY A 438 -15.86 21.48 -12.54
C GLY A 438 -16.92 21.68 -11.45
N GLU A 439 -17.91 22.54 -11.70
CA GLU A 439 -19.04 22.76 -10.78
C GLU A 439 -19.81 21.47 -10.50
N LEU A 440 -20.12 20.67 -11.54
CA LEU A 440 -20.81 19.38 -11.39
C LEU A 440 -20.06 18.39 -10.47
N PHE A 441 -18.74 18.32 -10.59
CA PHE A 441 -17.94 17.41 -9.78
C PHE A 441 -17.75 17.91 -8.35
N VAL A 442 -17.65 19.23 -8.15
CA VAL A 442 -17.67 19.82 -6.80
C VAL A 442 -19.02 19.55 -6.14
N GLU A 443 -20.13 19.71 -6.86
CA GLU A 443 -21.47 19.37 -6.36
C GLU A 443 -21.55 17.91 -5.93
N TYR A 444 -20.98 17.01 -6.72
CA TYR A 444 -20.91 15.60 -6.38
C TYR A 444 -20.20 15.36 -5.04
N LEU A 445 -19.04 15.99 -4.81
CA LEU A 445 -18.34 15.89 -3.53
C LEU A 445 -19.18 16.46 -2.38
N VAL A 446 -19.79 17.63 -2.56
CA VAL A 446 -20.64 18.28 -1.53
C VAL A 446 -21.85 17.41 -1.19
N ARG A 447 -22.50 16.82 -2.19
CA ARG A 447 -23.64 15.91 -2.01
C ARG A 447 -23.26 14.71 -1.16
N HIS A 448 -22.08 14.13 -1.37
CA HIS A 448 -21.60 12.99 -0.59
C HIS A 448 -21.07 13.37 0.80
N CYS A 449 -20.64 14.63 1.00
CA CYS A 449 -20.41 15.17 2.34
C CYS A 449 -21.72 15.23 3.16
N ALA A 450 -22.86 15.40 2.50
CA ALA A 450 -24.16 15.50 3.16
C ALA A 450 -24.78 14.15 3.57
N LEU A 451 -24.15 13.01 3.25
CA LEU A 451 -24.64 11.68 3.64
C LEU A 451 -24.86 11.60 5.16
N ALA A 452 -26.00 11.05 5.57
CA ALA A 452 -26.36 10.88 6.97
C ALA A 452 -25.58 9.71 7.60
N ASP A 453 -25.35 9.79 8.91
CA ASP A 453 -24.86 8.65 9.67
C ASP A 453 -25.97 7.59 9.74
N LEU A 454 -25.68 6.38 9.26
CA LEU A 454 -26.59 5.25 9.46
C LEU A 454 -26.56 4.86 10.94
N ASP A 455 -27.73 4.64 11.54
CA ASP A 455 -27.83 4.08 12.87
C ASP A 455 -27.13 2.72 12.93
N ARG A 456 -26.39 2.51 14.02
CA ARG A 456 -25.47 1.38 14.25
C ARG A 456 -26.11 -0.02 14.07
N ASN A 457 -27.44 -0.10 14.08
CA ASN A 457 -28.21 -1.34 13.95
C ASN A 457 -28.45 -1.80 12.50
N ASP A 458 -28.43 -0.91 11.49
CA ASP A 458 -28.62 -1.31 10.08
C ASP A 458 -27.28 -1.66 9.38
N SER A 459 -26.16 -1.37 10.05
CA SER A 459 -24.80 -1.70 9.60
C SER A 459 -24.56 -3.21 9.45
N GLU A 460 -25.36 -4.06 10.09
CA GLU A 460 -25.21 -5.52 9.98
C GLU A 460 -25.75 -6.08 8.65
N ASN A 461 -26.75 -5.45 8.03
CA ASN A 461 -27.32 -5.91 6.76
C ASN A 461 -26.53 -5.44 5.52
N PHE A 462 -25.74 -4.37 5.63
CA PHE A 462 -24.87 -3.89 4.54
C PHE A 462 -23.49 -4.57 4.49
N LYS A 463 -23.15 -5.37 5.50
CA LYS A 463 -21.88 -6.13 5.56
C LYS A 463 -21.84 -7.34 4.61
N VAL A 464 -22.94 -7.64 3.91
CA VAL A 464 -23.04 -8.86 3.08
C VAL A 464 -22.34 -8.71 1.73
N THR A 465 -21.98 -7.49 1.31
CA THR A 465 -21.20 -7.25 0.10
C THR A 465 -19.80 -6.75 0.46
N MET A 466 -18.81 -7.62 0.23
CA MET A 466 -17.39 -7.63 0.60
C MET A 466 -16.54 -6.41 0.15
N TRP A 467 -17.18 -5.32 -0.28
CA TRP A 467 -16.57 -4.08 -0.76
C TRP A 467 -17.36 -2.80 -0.39
N ALA A 468 -18.42 -2.96 0.41
CA ALA A 468 -19.32 -1.89 0.81
C ALA A 468 -18.56 -0.88 1.67
N SER A 469 -18.02 0.15 1.02
CA SER A 469 -17.56 1.36 1.69
C SER A 469 -18.72 1.87 2.53
N SER A 470 -18.50 2.12 3.82
CA SER A 470 -19.56 2.70 4.63
C SER A 470 -19.88 4.11 4.11
N PRO A 471 -21.14 4.58 4.18
CA PRO A 471 -21.47 5.97 3.87
C PRO A 471 -20.63 6.97 4.67
N THR A 472 -20.22 6.60 5.89
CA THR A 472 -19.31 7.37 6.75
C THR A 472 -17.90 7.50 6.15
N GLU A 473 -17.33 6.42 5.61
CA GLU A 473 -16.03 6.48 4.92
C GLU A 473 -16.08 7.33 3.66
N LEU A 474 -17.13 7.15 2.85
CA LEU A 474 -17.33 7.94 1.63
C LEU A 474 -17.43 9.42 1.96
N ARG A 475 -18.26 9.78 2.96
CA ARG A 475 -18.35 11.14 3.49
C ARG A 475 -16.98 11.68 3.90
N ALA A 476 -16.21 10.92 4.68
CA ALA A 476 -14.89 11.35 5.13
C ALA A 476 -13.90 11.58 3.98
N VAL A 477 -13.94 10.74 2.93
CA VAL A 477 -13.14 10.92 1.70
C VAL A 477 -13.55 12.20 0.99
N CYS A 478 -14.85 12.46 0.81
CA CYS A 478 -15.34 13.67 0.17
C CYS A 478 -15.02 14.94 0.97
N GLU A 479 -15.17 14.92 2.31
CA GLU A 479 -14.87 16.07 3.17
C GLU A 479 -13.38 16.43 3.13
N LYS A 480 -12.51 15.42 3.29
CA LYS A 480 -11.05 15.61 3.19
C LYS A 480 -10.64 16.05 1.78
N GLY A 481 -11.24 15.44 0.75
CA GLY A 481 -10.99 15.76 -0.64
C GLY A 481 -11.37 17.20 -0.99
N LEU A 482 -12.56 17.63 -0.58
CA LEU A 482 -13.07 18.99 -0.80
C LEU A 482 -12.19 20.03 -0.09
N LEU A 483 -11.76 19.75 1.13
CA LEU A 483 -10.83 20.62 1.84
C LEU A 483 -9.46 20.67 1.16
N LEU A 484 -8.92 19.51 0.75
CA LEU A 484 -7.63 19.43 0.06
C LEU A 484 -7.62 20.29 -1.20
N ILE A 485 -8.61 20.13 -2.09
CA ILE A 485 -8.67 20.93 -3.33
C ILE A 485 -8.84 22.42 -3.05
N THR A 486 -9.50 22.78 -1.95
CA THR A 486 -9.68 24.18 -1.54
C THR A 486 -8.35 24.80 -1.08
N ILE A 487 -7.53 24.04 -0.35
CA ILE A 487 -6.32 24.57 0.28
C ILE A 487 -5.09 24.47 -0.63
N THR A 488 -5.00 23.44 -1.48
CA THR A 488 -3.79 23.13 -2.26
C THR A 488 -3.87 23.49 -3.74
N VAL A 489 -5.04 23.83 -4.29
CA VAL A 489 -5.22 24.01 -5.74
C VAL A 489 -5.74 25.43 -6.05
N PRO A 490 -4.85 26.43 -6.25
CA PRO A 490 -5.23 27.81 -6.53
C PRO A 490 -6.09 27.97 -7.80
N GLU A 491 -5.89 27.13 -8.81
CA GLU A 491 -6.64 27.21 -10.07
C GLU A 491 -8.13 26.90 -9.90
N MET A 492 -8.49 26.14 -8.86
CA MET A 492 -9.87 25.79 -8.53
C MET A 492 -10.63 26.92 -7.85
N GLU A 493 -9.93 27.95 -7.37
CA GLU A 493 -10.48 29.03 -6.54
C GLU A 493 -11.65 29.76 -7.22
N HIS A 494 -11.52 30.07 -8.51
CA HIS A 494 -12.57 30.73 -9.31
C HIS A 494 -13.83 29.88 -9.50
N THR A 495 -13.70 28.55 -9.45
CA THR A 495 -14.84 27.62 -9.54
C THR A 495 -15.46 27.40 -8.16
N LEU A 496 -14.62 27.17 -7.15
CA LEU A 496 -15.05 26.87 -5.79
C LEU A 496 -15.75 28.06 -5.11
N TRP A 497 -15.20 29.28 -5.23
CA TRP A 497 -15.73 30.44 -4.52
C TRP A 497 -17.22 30.71 -4.77
N PRO A 498 -17.67 31.03 -6.00
CA PRO A 498 -19.08 31.32 -6.24
C PRO A 498 -19.96 30.08 -6.03
N PHE A 499 -19.44 28.90 -6.34
CA PHE A 499 -20.22 27.67 -6.29
C PHE A 499 -20.50 27.18 -4.86
N LEU A 500 -19.52 27.26 -3.94
CA LEU A 500 -19.71 26.84 -2.55
C LEU A 500 -20.74 27.73 -1.82
N LEU A 501 -20.80 29.03 -2.14
CA LEU A 501 -21.84 29.92 -1.61
C LEU A 501 -23.24 29.44 -2.01
N LYS A 502 -23.42 29.03 -3.27
CA LYS A 502 -24.66 28.45 -3.79
C LYS A 502 -25.06 27.15 -3.08
N MET A 503 -24.09 26.38 -2.59
CA MET A 503 -24.35 25.10 -1.90
C MET A 503 -24.84 25.27 -0.45
N ILE A 504 -24.74 26.46 0.16
CA ILE A 504 -25.23 26.70 1.54
C ILE A 504 -26.77 26.69 1.59
N THR A 505 -27.43 27.25 0.56
CA THR A 505 -28.88 27.46 0.53
C THR A 505 -29.70 26.17 0.48
N PRO A 506 -29.42 25.21 -0.42
CA PRO A 506 -30.27 24.03 -0.59
C PRO A 506 -30.31 23.12 0.65
N ARG A 507 -31.51 22.64 0.99
CA ARG A 507 -31.73 21.73 2.13
C ARG A 507 -30.99 20.40 1.98
N ALA A 508 -30.85 19.92 0.74
CA ALA A 508 -30.18 18.66 0.42
C ALA A 508 -28.71 18.63 0.89
N TYR A 509 -28.05 19.78 1.01
CA TYR A 509 -26.64 19.86 1.39
C TYR A 509 -26.43 20.27 2.86
N THR A 510 -27.49 20.31 3.68
CA THR A 510 -27.40 20.71 5.10
C THR A 510 -26.35 19.90 5.86
N GLY A 511 -26.24 18.59 5.60
CA GLY A 511 -25.23 17.74 6.23
C GLY A 511 -23.79 18.17 5.89
N ALA A 512 -23.55 18.76 4.72
CA ALA A 512 -22.25 19.24 4.27
C ALA A 512 -21.93 20.67 4.75
N ALA A 513 -22.85 21.35 5.44
CA ALA A 513 -22.71 22.77 5.77
C ALA A 513 -21.43 23.10 6.53
N ALA A 514 -21.01 22.24 7.48
CA ALA A 514 -19.78 22.45 8.26
C ALA A 514 -18.54 22.48 7.37
N ILE A 515 -18.39 21.50 6.46
CA ILE A 515 -17.22 21.42 5.57
C ILE A 515 -17.25 22.51 4.50
N VAL A 516 -18.43 22.82 3.95
CA VAL A 516 -18.60 23.92 2.98
C VAL A 516 -18.21 25.25 3.61
N CYS A 517 -18.65 25.52 4.84
CA CYS A 517 -18.28 26.72 5.58
C CYS A 517 -16.77 26.77 5.85
N ARG A 518 -16.17 25.65 6.22
CA ARG A 518 -14.71 25.56 6.40
C ARG A 518 -13.95 25.90 5.12
N CYS A 519 -14.38 25.37 3.97
CA CYS A 519 -13.76 25.66 2.68
C CYS A 519 -13.90 27.15 2.30
N ILE A 520 -15.08 27.74 2.50
CA ILE A 520 -15.30 29.18 2.25
C ILE A 520 -14.38 30.03 3.13
N SER A 521 -14.24 29.68 4.41
CA SER A 521 -13.36 30.40 5.34
C SER A 521 -11.91 30.36 4.87
N GLU A 522 -11.45 29.22 4.34
CA GLU A 522 -10.08 29.10 3.82
C GLU A 522 -9.87 29.90 2.53
N LEU A 523 -10.84 29.87 1.61
CA LEU A 523 -10.81 30.71 0.42
C LEU A 523 -10.73 32.20 0.79
N CYS A 524 -11.51 32.64 1.78
CA CYS A 524 -11.44 34.01 2.30
C CYS A 524 -10.06 34.33 2.91
N ARG A 525 -9.46 33.40 3.65
CA ARG A 525 -8.12 33.56 4.24
C ARG A 525 -7.06 33.78 3.17
N HIS A 526 -7.11 33.01 2.08
CA HIS A 526 -6.19 33.17 0.94
C HIS A 526 -6.42 34.48 0.16
N ARG A 527 -7.66 34.98 0.13
CA ARG A 527 -8.10 36.16 -0.64
C ARG A 527 -8.05 37.50 0.10
N SER A 528 -7.42 37.58 1.27
CA SER A 528 -7.43 38.73 2.21
C SER A 528 -7.12 40.14 1.63
N PHE A 529 -6.69 40.27 0.38
CA PHE A 529 -6.38 41.54 -0.29
C PHE A 529 -7.41 41.98 -1.38
N ASN A 530 -8.50 41.24 -1.65
CA ASN A 530 -9.36 41.53 -2.83
C ASN A 530 -10.88 41.35 -2.62
N ILE A 531 -11.42 41.78 -1.46
CA ILE A 531 -12.84 41.63 -1.09
C ILE A 531 -13.80 42.33 -2.07
N ASP A 532 -13.41 43.47 -2.66
CA ASP A 532 -14.24 44.22 -3.60
C ASP A 532 -14.45 43.49 -4.93
N ASN A 533 -13.43 42.78 -5.45
CA ASN A 533 -13.60 41.92 -6.62
C ASN A 533 -14.53 40.73 -6.33
N MET A 534 -14.48 40.17 -5.12
CA MET A 534 -15.35 39.05 -4.72
C MET A 534 -16.83 39.45 -4.72
N LEU A 535 -17.13 40.65 -4.22
CA LEU A 535 -18.49 41.20 -4.23
C LEU A 535 -18.99 41.44 -5.67
N ASN A 536 -18.11 41.86 -6.57
CA ASN A 536 -18.44 42.07 -7.98
C ASN A 536 -18.66 40.75 -8.72
N GLU A 537 -17.84 39.72 -8.47
CA GLU A 537 -18.01 38.36 -9.02
C GLU A 537 -19.33 37.73 -8.55
N CYS A 538 -19.68 37.89 -7.27
CA CYS A 538 -20.93 37.38 -6.72
C CYS A 538 -22.16 38.08 -7.31
N LYS A 539 -22.09 39.40 -7.55
CA LYS A 539 -23.18 40.18 -8.14
C LYS A 539 -23.35 39.95 -9.65
N ALA A 540 -22.29 39.55 -10.35
CA ALA A 540 -22.32 39.31 -11.79
C ALA A 540 -23.03 38.01 -12.19
N ARG A 541 -23.18 37.07 -11.25
CA ARG A 541 -23.83 35.77 -11.47
C ARG A 541 -25.25 35.77 -10.88
N ALA A 542 -26.25 35.59 -11.74
CA ALA A 542 -27.66 35.55 -11.33
C ALA A 542 -28.05 34.29 -10.54
N ASP A 543 -27.20 33.26 -10.51
CA ASP A 543 -27.44 31.98 -9.85
C ASP A 543 -26.88 31.89 -8.42
N ILE A 544 -26.24 32.96 -7.94
CA ILE A 544 -25.71 33.08 -6.57
C ILE A 544 -26.82 33.63 -5.66
N PRO A 545 -27.03 33.05 -4.45
CA PRO A 545 -28.03 33.54 -3.50
C PRO A 545 -27.74 34.99 -3.12
N ASN A 546 -28.80 35.78 -2.93
CA ASN A 546 -28.63 37.15 -2.46
C ASN A 546 -28.02 37.15 -1.04
N PRO A 547 -27.28 38.20 -0.65
CA PRO A 547 -26.63 38.24 0.67
C PRO A 547 -27.60 38.05 1.83
N GLU A 548 -28.84 38.51 1.70
CA GLU A 548 -29.91 38.37 2.67
C GLU A 548 -30.33 36.92 2.91
N GLU A 549 -30.49 36.13 1.84
CA GLU A 549 -30.83 34.71 1.85
C GLU A 549 -29.69 33.89 2.41
N LEU A 550 -28.45 34.21 2.03
CA LEU A 550 -27.26 33.56 2.57
C LEU A 550 -27.14 33.80 4.08
N PHE A 551 -27.34 35.06 4.53
CA PHE A 551 -27.33 35.41 5.94
C PHE A 551 -28.42 34.67 6.73
N ALA A 552 -29.66 34.70 6.23
CA ALA A 552 -30.79 34.00 6.84
C ALA A 552 -30.53 32.49 6.96
N ARG A 553 -29.99 31.87 5.90
CA ARG A 553 -29.68 30.45 5.90
C ARG A 553 -28.59 30.09 6.90
N LEU A 554 -27.52 30.88 6.97
CA LEU A 554 -26.43 30.66 7.92
C LEU A 554 -26.93 30.78 9.36
N LEU A 555 -27.80 31.74 9.68
CA LEU A 555 -28.42 31.86 11.00
C LEU A 555 -29.26 30.62 11.37
N VAL A 556 -30.03 30.08 10.41
CA VAL A 556 -30.80 28.83 10.63
C VAL A 556 -29.87 27.65 10.95
N LEU A 557 -28.70 27.58 10.30
CA LEU A 557 -27.72 26.50 10.55
C LEU A 557 -27.08 26.57 11.95
N VAL A 558 -27.06 27.75 12.59
CA VAL A 558 -26.56 27.91 13.98
C VAL A 558 -27.55 27.34 15.01
N HIS A 559 -28.83 27.17 14.67
CA HIS A 559 -29.87 26.72 15.61
C HIS A 559 -29.67 25.28 16.12
N ASP A 560 -28.94 24.42 15.39
CA ASP A 560 -28.60 23.05 15.82
C ASP A 560 -27.07 22.87 15.90
N PRO A 561 -26.42 23.41 16.95
CA PRO A 561 -24.95 23.44 17.05
C PRO A 561 -24.33 22.05 17.19
N LEU A 562 -25.13 21.02 17.47
CA LEU A 562 -24.69 19.64 17.70
C LEU A 562 -24.96 18.72 16.50
N ALA A 563 -25.60 19.20 15.44
CA ALA A 563 -25.98 18.38 14.28
C ALA A 563 -24.78 17.64 13.64
N ARG A 564 -23.56 18.23 13.72
CA ARG A 564 -22.25 17.64 13.38
C ARG A 564 -21.13 18.40 14.12
N GLU A 565 -20.00 17.73 14.38
CA GLU A 565 -18.86 18.34 15.07
C GLU A 565 -18.43 19.67 14.42
N HIS A 566 -18.27 20.72 15.25
CA HIS A 566 -17.79 22.06 14.86
C HIS A 566 -18.68 22.88 13.90
N LEU A 567 -19.92 22.46 13.58
CA LEU A 567 -20.80 23.18 12.65
C LEU A 567 -20.98 24.66 13.04
N ALA A 568 -21.37 24.94 14.28
CA ALA A 568 -21.60 26.30 14.76
C ALA A 568 -20.35 27.18 14.63
N THR A 569 -19.18 26.64 15.00
CA THR A 569 -17.90 27.34 14.89
C THR A 569 -17.57 27.68 13.43
N GLN A 570 -17.77 26.76 12.49
CA GLN A 570 -17.50 27.00 11.07
C GLN A 570 -18.47 28.03 10.47
N VAL A 571 -19.77 27.95 10.80
CA VAL A 571 -20.79 28.89 10.31
C VAL A 571 -20.51 30.31 10.81
N LEU A 572 -20.17 30.47 12.10
CA LEU A 572 -19.82 31.77 12.66
C LEU A 572 -18.54 32.36 12.06
N THR A 573 -17.54 31.51 11.81
CA THR A 573 -16.31 31.92 11.13
C THR A 573 -16.61 32.48 9.74
N VAL A 574 -17.45 31.78 8.96
CA VAL A 574 -17.90 32.27 7.64
C VAL A 574 -18.68 33.57 7.76
N LEU A 575 -19.61 33.68 8.71
CA LEU A 575 -20.37 34.92 8.92
C LEU A 575 -19.46 36.12 9.21
N CYS A 576 -18.34 35.92 9.90
CA CYS A 576 -17.33 36.97 10.11
C CYS A 576 -16.63 37.35 8.79
N TYR A 577 -16.21 36.37 8.00
CA TYR A 577 -15.54 36.63 6.72
C TYR A 577 -16.47 37.24 5.67
N LEU A 578 -17.74 36.84 5.65
CA LEU A 578 -18.75 37.34 4.70
C LEU A 578 -19.44 38.62 5.16
N ALA A 579 -19.13 39.13 6.36
CA ALA A 579 -19.73 40.36 6.89
C ALA A 579 -19.75 41.55 5.91
N PRO A 580 -18.69 41.79 5.10
CA PRO A 580 -18.70 42.86 4.08
C PRO A 580 -19.75 42.69 2.98
N LEU A 581 -20.25 41.47 2.73
CA LEU A 581 -21.28 41.20 1.72
C LEU A 581 -22.67 41.61 2.18
N PHE A 582 -22.92 41.68 3.49
CA PHE A 582 -24.22 41.99 4.05
C PHE A 582 -24.47 43.50 4.12
N PRO A 583 -25.75 43.95 4.08
CA PRO A 583 -26.10 45.37 4.26
C PRO A 583 -25.41 46.01 5.47
N LYS A 584 -24.91 47.24 5.32
CA LYS A 584 -24.12 47.95 6.35
C LYS A 584 -24.77 47.96 7.74
N ASN A 585 -26.10 48.06 7.78
CA ASN A 585 -26.88 48.07 9.03
C ASN A 585 -26.77 46.73 9.78
N ILE A 586 -26.68 45.63 9.04
CA ILE A 586 -26.52 44.26 9.58
C ILE A 586 -25.06 44.03 9.95
N ASN A 587 -24.10 44.47 9.13
CA ASN A 587 -22.68 44.32 9.44
C ASN A 587 -22.27 45.10 10.70
N LEU A 588 -22.73 46.34 10.87
CA LEU A 588 -22.51 47.13 12.10
C LEU A 588 -23.11 46.44 13.33
N PHE A 589 -24.32 45.91 13.21
CA PHE A 589 -24.98 45.15 14.29
C PHE A 589 -24.25 43.83 14.61
N TRP A 590 -23.78 43.14 13.58
CA TRP A 590 -23.03 41.89 13.70
C TRP A 590 -21.66 42.12 14.37
N GLN A 591 -20.94 43.19 14.03
CA GLN A 591 -19.65 43.53 14.65
C GLN A 591 -19.76 43.84 16.15
N ASP A 592 -20.84 44.51 16.58
CA ASP A 592 -21.08 44.81 18.00
C ASP A 592 -21.39 43.56 18.84
N GLU A 593 -22.12 42.59 18.28
CA GLU A 593 -22.59 41.40 18.99
C GLU A 593 -21.61 40.19 18.87
N VAL A 594 -20.83 40.08 17.79
CA VAL A 594 -19.89 38.96 17.53
C VAL A 594 -18.71 38.91 18.49
N TYR A 595 -18.19 40.03 18.99
CA TYR A 595 -17.12 40.01 20.00
C TYR A 595 -17.55 39.28 21.27
N LEU A 596 -18.84 39.30 21.60
CA LEU A 596 -19.39 38.57 22.75
C LEU A 596 -19.53 37.07 22.44
N TYR A 597 -20.03 36.72 21.24
CA TYR A 597 -20.31 35.33 20.85
C TYR A 597 -19.08 34.53 20.44
N ALA A 598 -18.11 35.16 19.79
CA ALA A 598 -16.81 34.57 19.48
C ALA A 598 -16.02 34.27 20.77
N VAL A 599 -16.09 35.15 21.77
CA VAL A 599 -15.48 34.93 23.10
C VAL A 599 -16.18 33.79 23.86
N ILE A 600 -17.51 33.70 23.82
CA ILE A 600 -18.28 32.63 24.48
C ILE A 600 -17.98 31.26 23.86
N ILE A 601 -17.86 31.17 22.54
CA ILE A 601 -17.60 29.89 21.85
C ILE A 601 -16.11 29.49 21.94
N TRP A 602 -15.20 30.47 21.94
CA TRP A 602 -13.76 30.21 22.14
C TRP A 602 -13.45 29.74 23.58
N PHE A 603 -14.14 30.26 24.60
CA PHE A 603 -14.04 29.76 25.98
C PHE A 603 -14.69 28.38 26.18
N ASN A 604 -15.80 28.08 25.48
CA ASN A 604 -16.53 26.83 25.65
C ASN A 604 -15.92 25.60 24.94
N GLY A 605 -14.90 25.79 24.11
CA GLY A 605 -14.08 24.70 23.57
C GLY A 605 -13.31 23.90 24.63
N ILE A 606 -13.28 24.37 25.89
CA ILE A 606 -12.60 23.72 27.03
C ILE A 606 -13.58 22.97 27.96
N CYS A 607 -14.91 23.13 27.82
CA CYS A 607 -15.89 22.51 28.72
C CYS A 607 -16.97 21.70 28.00
N LEU A 608 -16.74 20.39 27.86
CA LEU A 608 -17.77 19.41 27.52
C LEU A 608 -18.67 19.17 28.75
N SER A 609 -19.96 19.52 28.68
CA SER A 609 -21.13 18.75 29.19
C SER A 609 -22.38 19.56 29.58
N GLY A 610 -22.38 20.89 29.50
CA GLY A 610 -23.58 21.67 29.79
C GLY A 610 -23.68 22.92 28.92
N GLU A 611 -24.87 23.18 28.38
CA GLU A 611 -25.35 24.45 27.80
C GLU A 611 -25.71 24.46 26.30
N LEU A 612 -26.71 23.65 25.91
CA LEU A 612 -27.58 24.00 24.76
C LEU A 612 -28.33 25.34 24.99
N LYS A 613 -28.64 25.68 26.25
CA LYS A 613 -29.40 26.89 26.60
C LYS A 613 -28.66 28.19 26.27
N SER A 614 -27.33 28.20 26.31
CA SER A 614 -26.54 29.41 26.03
C SER A 614 -26.65 29.82 24.57
N LEU A 615 -26.48 28.88 23.63
CA LEU A 615 -26.55 29.15 22.19
C LEU A 615 -27.97 29.47 21.71
N GLU A 616 -28.99 28.82 22.30
CA GLU A 616 -30.39 29.13 22.04
C GLU A 616 -30.77 30.54 22.57
N ASN A 617 -30.23 30.92 23.74
CA ASN A 617 -30.39 32.27 24.29
C ASN A 617 -29.65 33.33 23.47
N VAL A 618 -28.50 33.00 22.89
CA VAL A 618 -27.73 33.85 21.96
C VAL A 618 -28.56 34.17 20.72
N VAL A 619 -29.12 33.13 20.07
CA VAL A 619 -29.99 33.30 18.90
C VAL A 619 -31.25 34.08 19.28
N LYS A 620 -31.88 33.78 20.41
CA LYS A 620 -33.05 34.52 20.93
C LYS A 620 -32.72 35.99 21.26
N HIS A 621 -31.55 36.27 21.83
CA HIS A 621 -31.08 37.61 22.16
C HIS A 621 -30.78 38.43 20.90
N PHE A 622 -30.13 37.82 19.90
CA PHE A 622 -29.94 38.41 18.58
C PHE A 622 -31.28 38.80 17.94
N TRP A 623 -32.25 37.87 17.93
CA TRP A 623 -33.60 38.14 17.43
C TRP A 623 -34.31 39.26 18.21
N TYR A 624 -34.20 39.26 19.54
CA TYR A 624 -34.78 40.29 20.40
C TYR A 624 -34.14 41.67 20.18
N SER A 625 -32.81 41.75 20.03
CA SER A 625 -32.08 42.99 19.74
C SER A 625 -32.38 43.53 18.33
N CYS A 626 -32.49 42.67 17.31
CA CYS A 626 -32.95 43.03 15.96
C CYS A 626 -34.34 43.66 15.98
N ASN A 627 -35.28 43.04 16.71
CA ASN A 627 -36.66 43.50 16.80
C ASN A 627 -36.77 44.81 17.60
N LYS A 628 -35.95 44.99 18.65
CA LYS A 628 -35.96 46.18 19.52
C LYS A 628 -35.35 47.43 18.88
N ARG A 629 -34.43 47.29 17.91
CA ARG A 629 -33.73 48.42 17.27
C ARG A 629 -34.35 48.90 15.95
N GLN A 630 -35.52 48.37 15.54
CA GLN A 630 -36.15 48.70 14.24
C GLN A 630 -35.16 48.60 13.06
N ILE A 631 -34.38 47.51 12.99
CA ILE A 631 -33.75 47.13 11.73
C ILE A 631 -34.91 46.74 10.82
N GLY A 632 -35.30 47.67 9.94
CA GLY A 632 -36.67 47.85 9.44
C GLY A 632 -37.45 46.57 9.11
N ALA A 633 -38.74 46.59 9.46
CA ALA A 633 -39.76 45.60 9.14
C ALA A 633 -40.02 45.40 7.61
N GLU A 634 -39.21 46.02 6.76
CA GLU A 634 -39.16 45.82 5.30
C GLU A 634 -37.94 44.99 4.84
N SER A 635 -37.12 44.50 5.77
CA SER A 635 -35.95 43.70 5.42
C SER A 635 -36.41 42.32 4.90
N GLN A 636 -36.17 42.02 3.62
CA GLN A 636 -36.45 40.73 2.97
C GLN A 636 -36.05 39.49 3.80
N ILE A 637 -35.07 39.65 4.69
CA ILE A 637 -34.60 38.65 5.67
C ILE A 637 -35.72 38.13 6.59
N PHE A 638 -36.59 38.99 7.12
CA PHE A 638 -37.68 38.56 8.02
C PHE A 638 -38.75 37.73 7.29
N ILE A 639 -39.02 38.08 6.03
CA ILE A 639 -39.94 37.34 5.15
C ILE A 639 -39.33 35.99 4.76
N LEU A 640 -38.03 35.95 4.43
CA LEU A 640 -37.31 34.72 4.09
C LEU A 640 -37.22 33.75 5.29
N LEU A 641 -37.05 34.26 6.50
CA LEU A 641 -37.01 33.46 7.72
C LEU A 641 -38.38 32.87 8.06
N ASN A 642 -39.46 33.66 7.99
CA ASN A 642 -40.84 33.17 8.16
C ASN A 642 -41.24 32.14 7.09
N ASN A 643 -40.83 32.31 5.83
CA ASN A 643 -41.08 31.33 4.76
C ASN A 643 -40.24 30.04 4.93
N SER A 644 -39.15 30.07 5.71
CA SER A 644 -38.30 28.90 5.96
C SER A 644 -38.87 27.96 7.04
N GLU A 645 -39.72 28.48 7.94
CA GLU A 645 -40.36 27.75 9.05
C GLU A 645 -41.41 26.73 8.57
N ASP A 646 -42.02 26.93 7.39
CA ASP A 646 -43.19 26.18 6.92
C ASP A 646 -42.90 24.78 6.32
N GLN A 647 -41.66 24.29 6.42
CA GLN A 647 -41.23 23.09 5.67
C GLN A 647 -40.53 22.00 6.53
N GLN A 648 -40.79 21.95 7.84
CA GLN A 648 -40.57 20.75 8.66
C GLN A 648 -41.80 20.48 9.54
N PRO A 649 -42.70 19.55 9.18
CA PRO A 649 -43.79 19.18 10.07
C PRO A 649 -43.24 18.26 11.16
N GLY A 650 -42.96 18.82 12.34
CA GLY A 650 -42.88 18.00 13.57
C GLY A 650 -41.86 18.35 14.64
N LYS A 651 -40.88 19.24 14.40
CA LYS A 651 -39.89 19.62 15.46
C LYS A 651 -39.80 21.12 15.77
N THR A 652 -40.42 22.00 14.99
CA THR A 652 -40.47 23.45 15.22
C THR A 652 -41.84 23.88 15.75
N LYS A 653 -42.14 23.52 17.01
CA LYS A 653 -43.31 24.08 17.74
C LYS A 653 -42.94 25.16 18.77
N TYR A 654 -41.65 25.52 18.87
CA TYR A 654 -41.15 26.44 19.90
C TYR A 654 -41.00 27.90 19.48
N LEU A 655 -41.20 28.25 18.20
CA LEU A 655 -41.14 29.64 17.72
C LEU A 655 -42.54 30.27 17.49
N ALA A 656 -43.57 29.47 17.24
CA ALA A 656 -44.93 29.97 16.92
C ALA A 656 -45.86 30.22 18.13
N THR A 657 -45.39 30.21 19.39
CA THR A 657 -46.27 30.38 20.58
C THR A 657 -46.02 31.61 21.44
N SER A 658 -45.08 32.49 21.10
CA SER A 658 -45.03 33.81 21.73
C SER A 658 -45.83 34.81 20.91
N ASN A 659 -47.14 34.86 21.18
CA ASN A 659 -48.01 35.98 20.82
C ASN A 659 -47.34 37.31 21.17
N PHE A 660 -46.87 38.06 20.18
CA PHE A 660 -46.64 39.50 20.32
C PHE A 660 -47.72 40.24 19.52
N LYS A 661 -48.67 40.83 20.24
CA LYS A 661 -49.57 41.85 19.68
C LYS A 661 -48.74 43.09 19.32
N ILE A 662 -49.08 43.64 18.15
CA ILE A 662 -48.68 44.90 17.49
C ILE A 662 -48.00 45.92 18.40
#